data_AF-A0A1I0QUN1-F1
#
_entry.id   AF-A0A1I0QUN1-F1
#
_cell.length_a   1.000
_cell.length_b   1.000
_cell.length_c   1.000
_cell.angle_alpha   90.00
_cell.angle_beta   90.00
_cell.angle_gamma   90.00
#
_symmetry.space_group_name_H-M   'P 1'
#
loop_
_entity.id
_entity.type
_entity.pdbx_description
1 polymer ?
#
loop_
_entity_poly.entity_id
_entity_poly.type
_entity_poly.pdbx_seq_one_letter_code
_entity_poly.pdbx_strand_id
1 'polypeptide(L)'
;MGDRINNVSFGSLLKRYSLLFLVCSSVCVVSFFALFHKSFITFDDGLHQQFVYYLYCGKWIRELFGNIFVEHIFELPMWDMSTGMGSDSLISIFGVTYPLADPFSWLFALMPLSVSEYVFDVLILVRLYLSGLAFLIYGRYKKLSDIGIMTGALTYAFSATITVGFRQVVFQSIFILFPLLMLGADRLWQGKGRRSYVIVLAVMTFYSPYFTYMSGVMLVIYCVVRFFTEKRKLNELGGLLLRFIGCSCVGIGIGIGLVLPGIMNMMSLDRLGADVSYPILDLATLKDQLLYAFSYHNLWHESIWGFSALSLIALVLLFRDRKTNLLIKIIFVFFFASFFIPFVGSMMNGFNYPANRYVFGFSFLLAYLLALMIPRFDAFRGKVFAGTLAVSVIYLVIVLFQDMSAKLSGISLVLMVCGIGISNRLLRSDRAKRYSLVIMVMLSCLITGASTWHETSYEYIDLGTADDALMKYSSLADEYDATQIRYDIMPYSYTDVSVNSSMISGKNSYDFYHSNYNNYIDHYYDDMGILSSAMGFQQTGLRGRNLLELQNGTEYIFRQNNEDRTIRAPYSYELIDEADSYDVYRTSRGASMVYFYDEAVSYDDYLSCDPIEREELTARYCVVEGASSVLSEVTDDHNELGYEISHSDGLSYDNDAVHVASDLGYIELDIPDAQNNEINVLVSGLNHEGDYYYQFAVVLMDGDKAVAADFFAGIDKGFAYYHGKEDLLFSFGCIEDKIDSIRLYFNTPGEYSLGDVSVYTRDIDQLDKLTNDFYEHADLDDVSYEISGNHININAVADRDKYLYIAVPYSEGWTATIDGEKAEIMRANEAFMAVKIPAGSHEVQMDYQTPYLVAGLSISLVTSVVFIVFETMKKRFR
;
A
#
# COMPACT_ATOMS: atom_id res chain seq x y z
N MET A 1 -31.25 -43.06 5.42
CA MET A 1 -30.34 -44.18 5.76
C MET A 1 -29.05 -43.56 6.25
N GLY A 2 -28.59 -43.92 7.45
CA GLY A 2 -27.40 -43.34 8.06
C GLY A 2 -26.14 -43.89 7.40
N ASP A 3 -25.54 -43.12 6.50
CA ASP A 3 -24.28 -43.50 5.88
C ASP A 3 -23.16 -43.43 6.93
N ARG A 4 -22.57 -44.59 7.22
CA ARG A 4 -21.26 -44.67 7.87
C ARG A 4 -20.26 -44.00 6.93
N ILE A 5 -19.97 -42.74 7.17
CA ILE A 5 -18.85 -42.04 6.53
C ILE A 5 -17.58 -42.74 7.03
N ASN A 6 -17.06 -43.68 6.25
CA ASN A 6 -15.75 -44.29 6.46
C ASN A 6 -14.69 -43.20 6.22
N ASN A 7 -14.45 -42.37 7.22
CA ASN A 7 -13.41 -41.36 7.19
C ASN A 7 -12.05 -42.07 7.25
N VAL A 8 -11.21 -41.88 6.23
CA VAL A 8 -9.79 -42.24 6.36
C VAL A 8 -9.13 -41.40 7.46
N SER A 9 -8.02 -41.90 8.01
CA SER A 9 -7.25 -41.14 8.99
C SER A 9 -6.87 -39.75 8.46
N PHE A 10 -6.73 -38.77 9.34
CA PHE A 10 -6.33 -37.41 8.96
C PHE A 10 -5.01 -37.42 8.16
N GLY A 11 -4.03 -38.22 8.58
CA GLY A 11 -2.77 -38.38 7.86
C GLY A 11 -2.93 -38.93 6.45
N SER A 12 -3.87 -39.85 6.21
CA SER A 12 -4.14 -40.32 4.84
C SER A 12 -4.85 -39.26 3.99
N LEU A 13 -5.70 -38.41 4.58
CA LEU A 13 -6.33 -37.31 3.86
C LEU A 13 -5.30 -36.26 3.49
N LEU A 14 -4.44 -35.89 4.45
CA LEU A 14 -3.36 -34.93 4.25
C LEU A 14 -2.45 -35.37 3.10
N LYS A 15 -1.96 -36.62 3.10
CA LYS A 15 -1.13 -37.14 2.01
C LYS A 15 -1.78 -37.01 0.63
N ARG A 16 -3.08 -37.30 0.53
CA ARG A 16 -3.83 -37.16 -0.73
C ARG A 16 -3.99 -35.72 -1.15
N TYR A 17 -4.29 -34.83 -0.20
CA TYR A 17 -4.36 -33.40 -0.45
C TYR A 17 -3.00 -32.86 -0.91
N SER A 18 -1.90 -33.16 -0.22
CA SER A 18 -0.56 -32.71 -0.60
C SER A 18 -0.17 -33.17 -2.01
N LEU A 19 -0.47 -34.43 -2.37
CA LEU A 19 -0.20 -34.92 -3.73
C LEU A 19 -1.02 -34.17 -4.79
N LEU A 20 -2.32 -33.99 -4.55
CA LEU A 20 -3.18 -33.26 -5.49
C LEU A 20 -2.82 -31.78 -5.56
N PHE A 21 -2.45 -31.18 -4.43
CA PHE A 21 -1.98 -29.80 -4.37
C PHE A 21 -0.74 -29.64 -5.23
N LEU A 22 0.27 -30.50 -5.09
CA LEU A 22 1.48 -30.46 -5.91
C LEU A 22 1.16 -30.55 -7.40
N VAL A 23 0.28 -31.46 -7.80
CA VAL A 23 -0.15 -31.56 -9.21
C VAL A 23 -0.87 -30.28 -9.66
N CYS A 24 -1.82 -29.77 -8.85
CA CYS A 24 -2.54 -28.55 -9.16
C CYS A 24 -1.62 -27.32 -9.23
N SER A 25 -0.69 -27.14 -8.28
CA SER A 25 0.23 -26.02 -8.26
C SER A 25 1.20 -26.07 -9.44
N SER A 26 1.71 -27.26 -9.78
CA SER A 26 2.57 -27.43 -10.94
C SER A 26 1.86 -27.08 -12.25
N VAL A 27 0.59 -27.47 -12.40
CA VAL A 27 -0.15 -27.31 -13.66
C VAL A 27 -0.86 -25.95 -13.77
N CYS A 28 -1.38 -25.43 -12.67
CA CYS A 28 -2.23 -24.23 -12.66
C CYS A 28 -1.46 -22.96 -12.30
N VAL A 29 -0.24 -23.05 -11.77
CA VAL A 29 0.55 -21.88 -11.33
C VAL A 29 1.95 -21.96 -11.89
N VAL A 30 2.78 -22.90 -11.40
CA VAL A 30 4.23 -22.95 -11.70
C VAL A 30 4.52 -23.09 -13.20
N SER A 31 3.73 -23.89 -13.92
CA SER A 31 3.89 -24.05 -15.37
C SER A 31 3.82 -22.72 -16.12
N PHE A 32 2.92 -21.82 -15.74
CA PHE A 32 2.78 -20.51 -16.36
C PHE A 32 4.07 -19.70 -16.18
N PHE A 33 4.46 -19.46 -14.94
CA PHE A 33 5.63 -18.64 -14.61
C PHE A 33 6.94 -19.25 -15.11
N ALA A 34 7.09 -20.58 -15.06
CA ALA A 34 8.25 -21.26 -15.60
C ALA A 34 8.33 -21.20 -17.14
N LEU A 35 7.18 -21.25 -17.84
CA LEU A 35 7.15 -21.14 -19.31
C LEU A 35 7.47 -19.72 -19.79
N PHE A 36 7.08 -18.70 -19.03
CA PHE A 36 7.30 -17.30 -19.37
C PHE A 36 8.52 -16.67 -18.69
N HIS A 37 9.28 -17.44 -17.90
CA HIS A 37 10.44 -16.97 -17.14
C HIS A 37 10.12 -15.76 -16.23
N LYS A 38 8.98 -15.81 -15.55
CA LYS A 38 8.49 -14.75 -14.65
C LYS A 38 8.61 -15.11 -13.18
N SER A 39 8.85 -14.10 -12.34
CA SER A 39 8.73 -14.16 -10.87
C SER A 39 7.26 -14.14 -10.43
N PHE A 40 6.93 -14.53 -9.19
CA PHE A 40 5.61 -14.27 -8.62
C PHE A 40 5.45 -12.84 -8.09
N ILE A 41 6.48 -12.01 -8.21
CA ILE A 41 6.48 -10.61 -7.81
C ILE A 41 5.94 -9.74 -8.95
N THR A 42 4.95 -8.89 -8.65
CA THR A 42 4.48 -7.85 -9.59
C THR A 42 5.31 -6.58 -9.45
N PHE A 43 5.47 -5.81 -10.53
CA PHE A 43 6.30 -4.61 -10.56
C PHE A 43 5.84 -3.50 -9.61
N ASP A 44 4.54 -3.27 -9.46
CA ASP A 44 4.01 -2.19 -8.62
C ASP A 44 4.11 -2.53 -7.11
N ASP A 45 2.97 -2.67 -6.40
CA ASP A 45 2.95 -3.00 -4.97
C ASP A 45 3.74 -4.27 -4.62
N GLY A 46 3.84 -5.24 -5.54
CA GLY A 46 4.56 -6.49 -5.32
C GLY A 46 6.04 -6.27 -5.04
N LEU A 47 6.73 -5.45 -5.83
CA LEU A 47 8.14 -5.14 -5.68
C LEU A 47 8.34 -4.02 -4.65
N HIS A 48 7.64 -2.90 -4.87
CA HIS A 48 7.84 -1.63 -4.17
C HIS A 48 7.18 -1.54 -2.79
N GLN A 49 6.31 -2.50 -2.42
CA GLN A 49 5.79 -2.61 -1.04
C GLN A 49 5.94 -4.01 -0.46
N GLN A 50 5.57 -5.08 -1.16
CA GLN A 50 5.53 -6.40 -0.53
C GLN A 50 6.94 -6.98 -0.39
N PHE A 51 7.69 -7.09 -1.49
CA PHE A 51 9.01 -7.72 -1.49
C PHE A 51 10.01 -6.90 -0.67
N VAL A 52 10.09 -5.59 -0.91
CA VAL A 52 11.01 -4.69 -0.21
C VAL A 52 10.80 -4.70 1.31
N TYR A 53 9.56 -4.70 1.80
CA TYR A 53 9.32 -4.74 3.26
C TYR A 53 9.62 -6.11 3.88
N TYR A 54 9.62 -7.20 3.12
CA TYR A 54 10.13 -8.48 3.61
C TYR A 54 11.65 -8.46 3.79
N LEU A 55 12.38 -7.83 2.86
CA LEU A 55 13.82 -7.59 2.98
C LEU A 55 14.12 -6.67 4.17
N TYR A 56 13.37 -5.58 4.28
CA TYR A 56 13.49 -4.59 5.35
C TYR A 56 13.21 -5.21 6.72
N CYS A 57 12.15 -6.01 6.85
CA CYS A 57 11.88 -6.79 8.07
C CYS A 57 13.07 -7.70 8.43
N GLY A 58 13.71 -8.32 7.42
CA GLY A 58 14.94 -9.08 7.63
C GLY A 58 16.10 -8.24 8.17
N LYS A 59 16.32 -7.03 7.63
CA LYS A 59 17.31 -6.04 8.11
C LYS A 59 17.02 -5.65 9.55
N TRP A 60 15.78 -5.23 9.83
CA TRP A 60 15.32 -4.83 11.16
C TRP A 60 15.49 -5.94 12.20
N ILE A 61 15.17 -7.19 11.86
CA ILE A 61 15.37 -8.34 12.77
C ILE A 61 16.85 -8.57 13.06
N ARG A 62 17.72 -8.45 12.04
CA ARG A 62 19.18 -8.55 12.22
C ARG A 62 19.69 -7.45 13.15
N GLU A 63 19.21 -6.24 12.98
CA GLU A 63 19.58 -5.08 13.81
C GLU A 63 19.14 -5.28 15.26
N LEU A 64 17.87 -5.64 15.51
CA LEU A 64 17.37 -5.95 16.85
C LEU A 64 18.24 -7.00 17.57
N PHE A 65 18.57 -8.10 16.88
CA PHE A 65 19.40 -9.14 17.47
C PHE A 65 20.88 -8.74 17.56
N GLY A 66 21.37 -7.88 16.66
CA GLY A 66 22.67 -7.23 16.75
C GLY A 66 22.78 -6.42 18.02
N ASN A 67 21.83 -5.52 18.28
CA ASN A 67 21.77 -4.69 19.49
C ASN A 67 21.84 -5.58 20.75
N ILE A 68 20.99 -6.61 20.82
CA ILE A 68 20.88 -7.45 22.03
C ILE A 68 22.11 -8.35 22.23
N PHE A 69 22.58 -9.03 21.18
CA PHE A 69 23.57 -10.11 21.30
C PHE A 69 25.00 -9.72 20.94
N VAL A 70 25.18 -8.66 20.14
CA VAL A 70 26.50 -8.15 19.73
C VAL A 70 26.85 -6.91 20.55
N GLU A 71 26.00 -5.89 20.51
CA GLU A 71 26.25 -4.62 21.23
C GLU A 71 25.91 -4.70 22.73
N HIS A 72 25.17 -5.73 23.13
CA HIS A 72 24.71 -5.94 24.51
C HIS A 72 23.82 -4.81 25.07
N ILE A 73 23.08 -4.15 24.18
CA ILE A 73 22.11 -3.10 24.49
C ILE A 73 20.70 -3.62 24.18
N PHE A 74 19.76 -3.46 25.11
CA PHE A 74 18.36 -3.81 24.88
C PHE A 74 17.63 -2.62 24.25
N GLU A 75 17.83 -2.47 22.94
CA GLU A 75 17.25 -1.39 22.16
C GLU A 75 16.51 -1.93 20.93
N LEU A 76 15.27 -1.48 20.77
CA LEU A 76 14.42 -1.80 19.64
C LEU A 76 14.68 -0.77 18.53
N PRO A 77 15.00 -1.15 17.29
CA PRO A 77 15.09 -0.20 16.20
C PRO A 77 13.70 0.41 15.94
N MET A 78 13.51 1.69 16.23
CA MET A 78 12.21 2.37 16.12
C MET A 78 12.23 3.47 15.07
N TRP A 79 13.39 4.02 14.72
CA TRP A 79 13.55 5.05 13.69
C TRP A 79 14.57 4.64 12.64
N ASP A 80 14.30 4.97 11.38
CA ASP A 80 15.21 4.74 10.25
C ASP A 80 15.22 5.94 9.29
N MET A 81 16.40 6.56 9.14
CA MET A 81 16.63 7.70 8.25
C MET A 81 16.61 7.34 6.77
N SER A 82 16.76 6.07 6.42
CA SER A 82 16.79 5.58 5.04
C SER A 82 15.39 5.29 4.47
N THR A 83 14.33 5.52 5.24
CA THR A 83 12.93 5.38 4.80
C THR A 83 12.33 6.75 4.52
N GLY A 84 12.33 7.17 3.24
CA GLY A 84 12.03 8.56 2.87
C GLY A 84 12.95 9.54 3.60
N MET A 85 12.41 10.69 3.99
CA MET A 85 13.14 11.68 4.81
C MET A 85 13.40 11.23 6.27
N GLY A 86 13.01 10.04 6.66
CA GLY A 86 13.09 9.50 8.02
C GLY A 86 11.72 9.08 8.53
N SER A 87 11.61 7.87 9.06
CA SER A 87 10.33 7.32 9.48
C SER A 87 10.44 6.37 10.67
N ASP A 88 9.32 6.21 11.38
CA ASP A 88 9.18 5.17 12.38
C ASP A 88 9.15 3.80 11.69
N SER A 89 10.16 2.97 11.98
CA SER A 89 10.32 1.65 11.39
C SER A 89 9.17 0.71 11.73
N LEU A 90 8.61 0.78 12.94
CA LEU A 90 7.52 -0.10 13.37
C LEU A 90 6.19 0.28 12.71
N ILE A 91 5.92 1.57 12.55
CA ILE A 91 4.75 2.11 11.83
C ILE A 91 4.86 1.79 10.34
N SER A 92 6.06 1.90 9.76
CA SER A 92 6.35 1.54 8.38
C SER A 92 6.17 0.03 8.16
N ILE A 93 6.75 -0.82 9.00
CA ILE A 93 6.54 -2.28 8.95
C ILE A 93 5.06 -2.66 9.19
N PHE A 94 4.30 -1.86 9.95
CA PHE A 94 2.88 -2.13 10.21
C PHE A 94 2.01 -2.04 8.97
N GLY A 95 2.16 -1.00 8.15
CA GLY A 95 1.16 -0.68 7.12
C GLY A 95 1.12 -1.67 5.95
N VAL A 96 2.13 -2.52 5.76
CA VAL A 96 2.14 -3.65 4.81
C VAL A 96 1.41 -4.89 5.36
N THR A 97 0.75 -4.80 6.52
CA THR A 97 0.14 -5.92 7.26
C THR A 97 1.17 -6.88 7.89
N TYR A 98 2.14 -6.31 8.60
CA TYR A 98 3.01 -6.96 9.60
C TYR A 98 3.79 -8.20 9.14
N PRO A 99 4.82 -8.05 8.28
CA PRO A 99 5.86 -9.07 8.09
C PRO A 99 6.41 -9.61 9.42
N LEU A 100 6.53 -8.80 10.48
CA LEU A 100 6.97 -9.29 11.80
C LEU A 100 6.03 -10.33 12.44
N ALA A 101 4.73 -10.26 12.16
CA ALA A 101 3.76 -11.25 12.62
C ALA A 101 3.77 -12.51 11.74
N ASP A 102 4.35 -12.41 10.55
CA ASP A 102 4.52 -13.50 9.62
C ASP A 102 5.83 -14.27 9.94
N PRO A 103 5.76 -15.50 10.47
CA PRO A 103 6.96 -16.27 10.78
C PRO A 103 7.80 -16.58 9.53
N PHE A 104 7.25 -16.44 8.32
CA PHE A 104 8.01 -16.62 7.08
C PHE A 104 8.87 -15.40 6.72
N SER A 105 8.50 -14.18 7.14
CA SER A 105 9.33 -12.98 6.91
C SER A 105 10.63 -13.04 7.72
N TRP A 106 10.62 -13.74 8.86
CA TRP A 106 11.82 -13.95 9.67
C TRP A 106 12.92 -14.73 8.95
N LEU A 107 12.57 -15.49 7.89
CA LEU A 107 13.56 -16.17 7.06
C LEU A 107 14.45 -15.18 6.32
N PHE A 108 13.96 -13.98 5.99
CA PHE A 108 14.74 -12.95 5.29
C PHE A 108 15.81 -12.31 6.18
N ALA A 109 15.73 -12.50 7.51
CA ALA A 109 16.83 -12.16 8.41
C ALA A 109 18.08 -13.04 8.14
N LEU A 110 17.89 -14.25 7.60
CA LEU A 110 18.94 -15.26 7.41
C LEU A 110 19.40 -15.41 5.95
N MET A 111 18.74 -14.77 5.00
CA MET A 111 18.98 -14.96 3.56
C MET A 111 19.68 -13.74 2.97
N PRO A 112 20.66 -13.93 2.06
CA PRO A 112 21.19 -12.83 1.26
C PRO A 112 20.17 -12.33 0.23
N LEU A 113 20.34 -11.09 -0.23
CA LEU A 113 19.46 -10.45 -1.22
C LEU A 113 19.33 -11.29 -2.51
N SER A 114 20.45 -11.84 -2.99
CA SER A 114 20.54 -12.64 -4.23
C SER A 114 19.68 -13.92 -4.29
N VAL A 115 19.19 -14.43 -3.16
CA VAL A 115 18.27 -15.59 -3.14
C VAL A 115 16.87 -15.24 -2.65
N SER A 116 16.66 -13.99 -2.22
CA SER A 116 15.44 -13.56 -1.54
C SER A 116 14.22 -13.62 -2.46
N GLU A 117 14.38 -13.34 -3.76
CA GLU A 117 13.33 -13.48 -4.78
C GLU A 117 12.76 -14.92 -4.81
N TYR A 118 13.64 -15.92 -4.97
CA TYR A 118 13.21 -17.32 -5.04
C TYR A 118 12.56 -17.80 -3.74
N VAL A 119 13.05 -17.32 -2.59
CA VAL A 119 12.44 -17.63 -1.29
C VAL A 119 11.04 -17.03 -1.22
N PHE A 120 10.86 -15.78 -1.66
CA PHE A 120 9.56 -15.12 -1.69
C PHE A 120 8.54 -15.89 -2.54
N ASP A 121 8.93 -16.30 -3.75
CA ASP A 121 8.09 -17.11 -4.65
C ASP A 121 7.66 -18.44 -4.01
N VAL A 122 8.60 -19.15 -3.37
CA VAL A 122 8.31 -20.41 -2.69
C VAL A 122 7.32 -20.19 -1.53
N LEU A 123 7.48 -19.10 -0.77
CA LEU A 123 6.62 -18.80 0.36
C LEU A 123 5.17 -18.50 -0.05
N ILE A 124 4.94 -17.90 -1.23
CA ILE A 124 3.60 -17.76 -1.80
C ILE A 124 2.94 -19.14 -1.99
N LEU A 125 3.65 -20.11 -2.58
CA LEU A 125 3.13 -21.49 -2.75
C LEU A 125 2.89 -22.19 -1.41
N VAL A 126 3.75 -21.95 -0.42
CA VAL A 126 3.55 -22.48 0.94
C VAL A 126 2.27 -21.92 1.54
N ARG A 127 1.97 -20.63 1.38
CA ARG A 127 0.72 -20.03 1.88
C ARG A 127 -0.52 -20.57 1.16
N LEU A 128 -0.45 -20.80 -0.15
CA LEU A 128 -1.51 -21.50 -0.89
C LEU A 128 -1.77 -22.91 -0.36
N TYR A 129 -0.71 -23.66 -0.02
CA TYR A 129 -0.86 -24.98 0.60
C TYR A 129 -1.50 -24.89 1.99
N LEU A 130 -1.08 -23.92 2.80
CA LEU A 130 -1.60 -23.72 4.15
C LEU A 130 -3.06 -23.28 4.17
N SER A 131 -3.54 -22.52 3.19
CA SER A 131 -4.95 -22.12 3.10
C SER A 131 -5.87 -23.33 2.88
N GLY A 132 -5.50 -24.23 1.95
CA GLY A 132 -6.24 -25.47 1.74
C GLY A 132 -6.09 -26.45 2.91
N LEU A 133 -4.94 -26.46 3.61
CA LEU A 133 -4.77 -27.21 4.86
C LEU A 133 -5.69 -26.71 5.98
N ALA A 134 -5.81 -25.39 6.15
CA ALA A 134 -6.72 -24.77 7.11
C ALA A 134 -8.18 -25.15 6.80
N PHE A 135 -8.58 -25.12 5.53
CA PHE A 135 -9.88 -25.61 5.09
C PHE A 135 -10.06 -27.11 5.39
N LEU A 136 -9.03 -27.93 5.16
CA LEU A 136 -9.05 -29.37 5.43
C LEU A 136 -9.30 -29.65 6.92
N ILE A 137 -8.65 -28.91 7.81
CA ILE A 137 -8.87 -28.97 9.27
C ILE A 137 -10.31 -28.57 9.62
N TYR A 138 -10.83 -27.48 9.05
CA TYR A 138 -12.21 -27.04 9.26
C TYR A 138 -13.24 -28.06 8.76
N GLY A 139 -13.08 -28.57 7.54
CA GLY A 139 -13.96 -29.58 6.95
C GLY A 139 -13.99 -30.87 7.77
N ARG A 140 -12.84 -31.28 8.33
CA ARG A 140 -12.74 -32.39 9.28
C ARG A 140 -13.52 -32.13 10.57
N TYR A 141 -13.38 -30.95 11.15
CA TYR A 141 -14.14 -30.54 12.32
C TYR A 141 -15.66 -30.57 12.06
N LYS A 142 -16.10 -30.10 10.89
CA LYS A 142 -17.49 -30.15 10.43
C LYS A 142 -17.99 -31.55 10.03
N LYS A 143 -17.12 -32.57 10.07
CA LYS A 143 -17.42 -33.97 9.71
C LYS A 143 -17.94 -34.11 8.28
N LEU A 144 -17.41 -33.31 7.36
CA LEU A 144 -17.71 -33.45 5.93
C LEU A 144 -17.09 -34.74 5.37
N SER A 145 -17.59 -35.20 4.22
CA SER A 145 -17.03 -36.36 3.52
C SER A 145 -15.58 -36.11 3.08
N ASP A 146 -14.72 -37.15 3.12
CA ASP A 146 -13.31 -37.06 2.69
C ASP A 146 -13.14 -36.39 1.33
N ILE A 147 -13.94 -36.81 0.35
CA ILE A 147 -13.90 -36.26 -1.01
C ILE A 147 -14.33 -34.80 -1.02
N GLY A 148 -15.40 -34.45 -0.30
CA GLY A 148 -15.87 -33.07 -0.19
C GLY A 148 -14.84 -32.15 0.44
N ILE A 149 -14.13 -32.62 1.48
CA ILE A 149 -13.05 -31.87 2.12
C ILE A 149 -11.92 -31.63 1.12
N MET A 150 -11.48 -32.66 0.39
CA MET A 150 -10.40 -32.53 -0.60
C MET A 150 -10.75 -31.55 -1.72
N THR A 151 -11.92 -31.70 -2.33
CA THR A 151 -12.36 -30.84 -3.43
C THR A 151 -12.58 -29.40 -2.96
N GLY A 152 -13.18 -29.20 -1.78
CA GLY A 152 -13.36 -27.86 -1.20
C GLY A 152 -12.02 -27.18 -0.92
N ALA A 153 -11.05 -27.92 -0.36
CA ALA A 153 -9.71 -27.41 -0.11
C ALA A 153 -8.99 -26.99 -1.40
N LEU A 154 -9.09 -27.77 -2.47
CA LEU A 154 -8.50 -27.40 -3.77
C LEU A 154 -9.20 -26.19 -4.40
N THR A 155 -10.54 -26.15 -4.41
CA THR A 155 -11.25 -24.99 -4.96
C THR A 155 -11.02 -23.71 -4.17
N TYR A 156 -10.70 -23.81 -2.88
CA TYR A 156 -10.35 -22.67 -2.04
C TYR A 156 -8.91 -22.20 -2.28
N ALA A 157 -7.95 -23.13 -2.31
CA ALA A 157 -6.53 -22.82 -2.52
C ALA A 157 -6.19 -22.38 -3.95
N PHE A 158 -7.08 -22.63 -4.92
CA PHE A 158 -6.92 -22.28 -6.32
C PHE A 158 -8.14 -21.49 -6.88
N SER A 159 -8.87 -20.76 -6.03
CA SER A 159 -9.85 -19.76 -6.50
C SER A 159 -9.12 -18.55 -7.11
N ALA A 160 -9.73 -17.81 -8.04
CA ALA A 160 -9.12 -16.57 -8.53
C ALA A 160 -8.89 -15.59 -7.37
N THR A 161 -9.83 -15.52 -6.41
CA THR A 161 -9.74 -14.61 -5.27
C THR A 161 -8.44 -14.72 -4.46
N ILE A 162 -7.83 -15.91 -4.32
CA ILE A 162 -6.59 -16.06 -3.53
C ILE A 162 -5.34 -15.56 -4.27
N THR A 163 -5.44 -15.34 -5.59
CA THR A 163 -4.33 -14.82 -6.40
C THR A 163 -4.04 -13.36 -6.08
N VAL A 164 -4.90 -12.68 -5.31
CA VAL A 164 -4.61 -11.36 -4.75
C VAL A 164 -3.30 -11.38 -3.96
N GLY A 165 -2.96 -12.51 -3.33
CA GLY A 165 -1.67 -12.63 -2.63
C GLY A 165 -0.44 -12.85 -3.52
N PHE A 166 -0.57 -12.78 -4.84
CA PHE A 166 0.59 -12.61 -5.73
C PHE A 166 0.92 -11.12 -5.92
N ARG A 167 -0.07 -10.23 -5.77
CA ARG A 167 0.15 -8.77 -5.72
C ARG A 167 0.41 -8.27 -4.30
N GLN A 168 -0.36 -8.78 -3.36
CA GLN A 168 -0.46 -8.35 -1.97
C GLN A 168 -0.27 -9.56 -1.06
N VAL A 169 0.97 -10.07 -0.94
CA VAL A 169 1.28 -11.38 -0.32
C VAL A 169 0.64 -11.59 1.05
N VAL A 170 0.49 -10.51 1.80
CA VAL A 170 -0.04 -10.56 3.15
C VAL A 170 -1.54 -10.87 3.17
N PHE A 171 -2.27 -10.56 2.09
CA PHE A 171 -3.69 -10.91 1.96
C PHE A 171 -3.90 -12.42 1.88
N GLN A 172 -2.90 -13.23 1.49
CA GLN A 172 -3.05 -14.69 1.46
C GLN A 172 -3.22 -15.30 2.85
N SER A 173 -2.68 -14.69 3.89
CA SER A 173 -2.75 -15.23 5.25
C SER A 173 -4.16 -15.22 5.82
N ILE A 174 -5.05 -14.31 5.36
CA ILE A 174 -6.46 -14.37 5.76
C ILE A 174 -7.14 -15.67 5.31
N PHE A 175 -6.69 -16.26 4.21
CA PHE A 175 -7.20 -17.55 3.73
C PHE A 175 -6.75 -18.71 4.62
N ILE A 176 -5.68 -18.54 5.39
CA ILE A 176 -5.23 -19.53 6.39
C ILE A 176 -6.01 -19.31 7.69
N LEU A 177 -6.10 -18.06 8.15
CA LEU A 177 -6.62 -17.72 9.48
C LEU A 177 -8.15 -17.77 9.55
N PHE A 178 -8.87 -17.37 8.49
CA PHE A 178 -10.34 -17.31 8.51
C PHE A 178 -11.03 -18.68 8.71
N PRO A 179 -10.64 -19.78 8.03
CA PRO A 179 -11.17 -21.12 8.33
C PRO A 179 -10.94 -21.55 9.79
N LEU A 180 -9.79 -21.18 10.37
CA LEU A 180 -9.45 -21.48 11.76
C LEU A 180 -10.25 -20.62 12.75
N LEU A 181 -10.52 -19.36 12.39
CA LEU A 181 -11.39 -18.46 13.17
C LEU A 181 -12.81 -19.03 13.21
N MET A 182 -13.35 -19.46 12.06
CA MET A 182 -14.67 -20.11 11.98
C MET A 182 -14.74 -21.39 12.81
N LEU A 183 -13.68 -22.21 12.80
CA LEU A 183 -13.56 -23.37 13.70
C LEU A 183 -13.61 -22.95 15.17
N GLY A 184 -12.84 -21.92 15.54
CA GLY A 184 -12.79 -21.38 16.90
C GLY A 184 -14.15 -20.86 17.34
N ALA A 185 -14.83 -20.08 16.50
CA ALA A 185 -16.15 -19.54 16.73
C ALA A 185 -17.20 -20.65 16.91
N ASP A 186 -17.16 -21.71 16.10
CA ASP A 186 -18.05 -22.87 16.27
C ASP A 186 -17.86 -23.57 17.62
N ARG A 187 -16.60 -23.74 18.05
CA ARG A 187 -16.29 -24.35 19.35
C ARG A 187 -16.78 -23.45 20.49
N LEU A 188 -16.62 -22.14 20.36
CA LEU A 188 -17.09 -21.15 21.33
C LEU A 188 -18.62 -21.15 21.42
N TRP A 189 -19.30 -21.16 20.28
CA TRP A 189 -20.76 -21.27 20.15
C TRP A 189 -21.31 -22.53 20.83
N GLN A 190 -20.63 -23.66 20.65
CA GLN A 190 -21.02 -24.95 21.26
C GLN A 190 -20.56 -25.11 22.72
N GLY A 191 -19.83 -24.14 23.27
CA GLY A 191 -19.25 -24.24 24.62
C GLY A 191 -18.13 -25.28 24.77
N LYS A 192 -17.55 -25.75 23.67
CA LYS A 192 -16.47 -26.78 23.61
C LYS A 192 -15.06 -26.20 23.78
N GLY A 193 -14.95 -24.96 24.26
CA GLY A 193 -13.70 -24.27 24.55
C GLY A 193 -13.55 -22.96 23.78
N ARG A 194 -12.81 -22.01 24.38
CA ARG A 194 -12.58 -20.65 23.85
C ARG A 194 -11.16 -20.40 23.35
N ARG A 195 -10.20 -21.27 23.72
CA ARG A 195 -8.77 -21.08 23.42
C ARG A 195 -8.48 -20.88 21.95
N SER A 196 -9.00 -21.76 21.10
CA SER A 196 -8.78 -21.67 19.65
C SER A 196 -9.34 -20.38 19.05
N TYR A 197 -10.47 -19.88 19.56
CA TYR A 197 -11.02 -18.61 19.11
C TYR A 197 -10.14 -17.43 19.52
N VAL A 198 -9.78 -17.36 20.80
CA VAL A 198 -8.93 -16.29 21.36
C VAL A 198 -7.56 -16.26 20.69
N ILE A 199 -6.91 -17.41 20.54
CA ILE A 199 -5.56 -17.51 19.94
C ILE A 199 -5.60 -17.12 18.47
N VAL A 200 -6.54 -17.65 17.68
CA VAL A 200 -6.61 -17.31 16.25
C VAL A 200 -6.94 -15.83 16.08
N LEU A 201 -7.86 -15.28 16.88
CA LEU A 201 -8.18 -13.85 16.81
C LEU A 201 -6.99 -12.97 17.22
N ALA A 202 -6.22 -13.38 18.24
CA ALA A 202 -5.01 -12.67 18.64
C ALA A 202 -3.95 -12.68 17.52
N VAL A 203 -3.71 -13.83 16.90
CA VAL A 203 -2.81 -13.94 15.73
C VAL A 203 -3.34 -13.09 14.58
N MET A 204 -4.64 -13.12 14.29
CA MET A 204 -5.23 -12.27 13.25
C MET A 204 -5.07 -10.79 13.57
N THR A 205 -5.25 -10.37 14.82
CA THR A 205 -5.10 -8.96 15.22
C THR A 205 -3.64 -8.53 15.08
N PHE A 206 -2.72 -9.39 15.50
CA PHE A 206 -1.29 -9.13 15.37
C PHE A 206 -0.85 -9.04 13.90
N TYR A 207 -1.44 -9.87 13.04
CA TYR A 207 -1.14 -9.93 11.62
C TYR A 207 -1.80 -8.78 10.82
N SER A 208 -3.07 -8.51 11.07
CA SER A 208 -3.82 -7.46 10.39
C SER A 208 -5.09 -7.09 11.18
N PRO A 209 -5.10 -5.91 11.85
CA PRO A 209 -6.31 -5.35 12.44
C PRO A 209 -7.42 -5.14 11.41
N TYR A 210 -7.04 -4.74 10.19
CA TYR A 210 -7.94 -4.53 9.07
C TYR A 210 -8.74 -5.79 8.72
N PHE A 211 -8.07 -6.93 8.47
CA PHE A 211 -8.78 -8.19 8.21
C PHE A 211 -9.44 -8.79 9.44
N THR A 212 -8.95 -8.48 10.65
CA THR A 212 -9.60 -8.85 11.91
C THR A 212 -10.97 -8.17 12.03
N TYR A 213 -11.02 -6.87 11.75
CA TYR A 213 -12.26 -6.08 11.73
C TYR A 213 -13.29 -6.69 10.76
N MET A 214 -12.91 -6.89 9.50
CA MET A 214 -13.78 -7.51 8.48
C MET A 214 -14.30 -8.88 8.93
N SER A 215 -13.40 -9.73 9.42
CA SER A 215 -13.75 -11.07 9.88
C SER A 215 -14.68 -11.04 11.10
N GLY A 216 -14.54 -10.03 11.96
CA GLY A 216 -15.45 -9.74 13.07
C GLY A 216 -16.87 -9.45 12.59
N VAL A 217 -17.02 -8.54 11.61
CA VAL A 217 -18.33 -8.19 11.02
C VAL A 217 -18.99 -9.43 10.39
N MET A 218 -18.23 -10.19 9.58
CA MET A 218 -18.72 -11.45 9.00
C MET A 218 -19.15 -12.46 10.06
N LEU A 219 -18.39 -12.57 11.15
CA LEU A 219 -18.68 -13.49 12.24
C LEU A 219 -19.96 -13.08 12.99
N VAL A 220 -20.18 -11.79 13.19
CA VAL A 220 -21.43 -11.27 13.79
C VAL A 220 -22.61 -11.66 12.91
N ILE A 221 -22.54 -11.42 11.60
CA ILE A 221 -23.60 -11.82 10.64
C ILE A 221 -23.86 -13.32 10.73
N TYR A 222 -22.80 -14.14 10.68
CA TYR A 222 -22.89 -15.59 10.82
C TYR A 222 -23.60 -16.00 12.12
N CYS A 223 -23.20 -15.42 13.25
CA CYS A 223 -23.77 -15.70 14.57
C CYS A 223 -25.23 -15.29 14.68
N VAL A 224 -25.61 -14.13 14.15
CA VAL A 224 -27.00 -13.64 14.15
C VAL A 224 -27.90 -14.57 13.33
N VAL A 225 -27.52 -14.88 12.08
CA VAL A 225 -28.30 -15.80 11.23
C VAL A 225 -28.38 -17.19 11.87
N ARG A 226 -27.29 -17.66 12.47
CA ARG A 226 -27.24 -18.94 13.18
C ARG A 226 -28.18 -18.98 14.39
N PHE A 227 -28.25 -17.91 15.17
CA PHE A 227 -29.14 -17.80 16.33
C PHE A 227 -30.60 -18.07 15.95
N PHE A 228 -31.07 -17.39 14.90
CA PHE A 228 -32.44 -17.53 14.42
C PHE A 228 -32.71 -18.86 13.73
N THR A 229 -31.76 -19.37 12.94
CA THR A 229 -31.93 -20.65 12.23
C THR A 229 -31.86 -21.87 13.16
N GLU A 230 -31.08 -21.81 14.24
CA GLU A 230 -31.09 -22.81 15.33
C GLU A 230 -32.31 -22.66 16.25
N LYS A 231 -33.15 -21.63 16.06
CA LYS A 231 -34.35 -21.34 16.89
C LYS A 231 -34.03 -21.24 18.38
N ARG A 232 -32.91 -20.60 18.73
CA ARG A 232 -32.53 -20.37 20.13
C ARG A 232 -33.46 -19.37 20.80
N LYS A 233 -33.58 -19.47 22.13
CA LYS A 233 -34.42 -18.58 22.93
C LYS A 233 -33.69 -17.25 23.18
N LEU A 234 -34.42 -16.13 23.16
CA LEU A 234 -33.86 -14.78 23.37
C LEU A 234 -33.11 -14.63 24.71
N ASN A 235 -33.49 -15.38 25.75
CA ASN A 235 -32.78 -15.36 27.03
C ASN A 235 -31.37 -15.96 26.97
N GLU A 236 -31.03 -16.75 25.94
CA GLU A 236 -29.66 -17.23 25.70
C GLU A 236 -28.76 -16.17 25.04
N LEU A 237 -29.36 -15.13 24.43
CA LEU A 237 -28.63 -14.14 23.63
C LEU A 237 -27.59 -13.39 24.46
N GLY A 238 -27.97 -12.89 25.64
CA GLY A 238 -27.06 -12.11 26.49
C GLY A 238 -25.82 -12.89 26.91
N GLY A 239 -25.98 -14.17 27.30
CA GLY A 239 -24.85 -15.03 27.66
C GLY A 239 -23.95 -15.38 26.48
N LEU A 240 -24.52 -15.48 25.27
CA LEU A 240 -23.77 -15.73 24.05
C LEU A 240 -23.00 -14.48 23.59
N LEU A 241 -23.64 -13.31 23.61
CA LEU A 241 -23.01 -12.02 23.32
C LEU A 241 -21.85 -11.74 24.27
N LEU A 242 -22.09 -11.86 25.59
CA LEU A 242 -21.05 -11.65 26.60
C LEU A 242 -19.85 -12.59 26.38
N ARG A 243 -20.11 -13.84 26.02
CA ARG A 243 -19.05 -14.82 25.73
C ARG A 243 -18.24 -14.43 24.49
N PHE A 244 -18.90 -14.07 23.39
CA PHE A 244 -18.20 -13.69 22.16
C PHE A 244 -17.43 -12.39 22.38
N ILE A 245 -18.10 -11.31 22.80
CA ILE A 245 -17.48 -10.01 23.07
C ILE A 245 -16.30 -10.16 24.04
N GLY A 246 -16.50 -10.82 25.18
CA GLY A 246 -15.43 -10.99 26.17
C GLY A 246 -14.23 -11.79 25.62
N CYS A 247 -14.47 -12.82 24.81
CA CYS A 247 -13.35 -13.55 24.18
C CYS A 247 -12.71 -12.74 23.04
N SER A 248 -13.48 -11.91 22.34
CA SER A 248 -12.96 -11.03 21.28
C SER A 248 -12.07 -9.96 21.86
N CYS A 249 -12.50 -9.27 22.93
CA CYS A 249 -11.70 -8.28 23.65
C CYS A 249 -10.38 -8.87 24.17
N VAL A 250 -10.41 -10.11 24.69
CA VAL A 250 -9.19 -10.79 25.12
C VAL A 250 -8.30 -11.15 23.93
N GLY A 251 -8.85 -11.67 22.83
CA GLY A 251 -8.08 -11.98 21.63
C GLY A 251 -7.41 -10.75 21.03
N ILE A 252 -8.18 -9.68 20.82
CA ILE A 252 -7.69 -8.40 20.30
C ILE A 252 -6.65 -7.82 21.27
N GLY A 253 -6.94 -7.79 22.57
CA GLY A 253 -6.02 -7.28 23.58
C GLY A 253 -4.66 -8.01 23.57
N ILE A 254 -4.64 -9.33 23.38
CA ILE A 254 -3.40 -10.10 23.25
C ILE A 254 -2.65 -9.71 21.95
N GLY A 255 -3.36 -9.53 20.84
CA GLY A 255 -2.74 -9.25 19.53
C GLY A 255 -2.38 -7.79 19.27
N ILE A 256 -2.84 -6.83 20.09
CA ILE A 256 -2.69 -5.39 19.82
C ILE A 256 -1.28 -4.83 20.09
N GLY A 257 -0.42 -5.62 20.75
CA GLY A 257 0.87 -5.20 21.33
C GLY A 257 1.69 -4.22 20.49
N LEU A 258 2.36 -4.73 19.45
CA LEU A 258 3.22 -3.93 18.55
C LEU A 258 2.41 -3.16 17.50
N VAL A 259 1.12 -3.41 17.41
CA VAL A 259 0.26 -3.01 16.29
C VAL A 259 -0.51 -1.72 16.61
N LEU A 260 -0.65 -1.40 17.89
CA LEU A 260 -1.33 -0.20 18.35
C LEU A 260 -0.76 1.10 17.75
N PRO A 261 0.57 1.35 17.70
CA PRO A 261 1.13 2.56 17.10
C PRO A 261 0.64 2.79 15.67
N GLY A 262 0.71 1.75 14.84
CA GLY A 262 0.27 1.82 13.45
C GLY A 262 -1.23 2.08 13.29
N ILE A 263 -2.07 1.51 14.17
CA ILE A 263 -3.52 1.80 14.20
C ILE A 263 -3.77 3.27 14.56
N MET A 264 -3.04 3.81 15.54
CA MET A 264 -3.19 5.21 15.96
C MET A 264 -2.76 6.17 14.83
N ASN A 265 -1.63 5.90 14.17
CA ASN A 265 -1.18 6.68 13.02
C ASN A 265 -2.19 6.60 11.86
N MET A 266 -2.70 5.41 11.55
CA MET A 266 -3.69 5.25 10.48
C MET A 266 -4.95 6.09 10.76
N MET A 267 -5.40 6.19 12.01
CA MET A 267 -6.57 7.00 12.39
C MET A 267 -6.31 8.50 12.34
N SER A 268 -5.06 8.96 12.30
CA SER A 268 -4.71 10.38 12.16
C SER A 268 -4.46 10.81 10.71
N LEU A 269 -4.49 9.89 9.73
CA LEU A 269 -4.26 10.23 8.32
C LEU A 269 -5.42 11.02 7.71
N ASP A 270 -5.10 12.10 7.00
CA ASP A 270 -6.11 13.01 6.42
C ASP A 270 -6.98 12.32 5.36
N ARG A 271 -6.41 11.34 4.64
CA ARG A 271 -7.12 10.55 3.62
C ARG A 271 -8.29 9.70 4.12
N LEU A 272 -8.47 9.53 5.44
CA LEU A 272 -9.65 8.85 5.99
C LEU A 272 -10.88 9.78 6.07
N GLY A 273 -10.69 11.10 5.95
CA GLY A 273 -11.75 12.10 6.08
C GLY A 273 -12.47 12.49 4.78
N ALA A 274 -12.05 11.95 3.62
CA ALA A 274 -12.61 12.35 2.33
C ALA A 274 -14.09 11.91 2.16
N ASP A 275 -14.95 12.84 1.76
CA ASP A 275 -16.37 12.60 1.49
C ASP A 275 -16.56 11.84 0.16
N VAL A 276 -16.62 10.51 0.22
CA VAL A 276 -16.88 9.68 -0.97
C VAL A 276 -18.38 9.43 -1.13
N SER A 277 -18.97 10.00 -2.17
CA SER A 277 -20.36 9.71 -2.58
C SER A 277 -20.42 8.47 -3.47
N TYR A 278 -21.31 7.53 -3.17
CA TYR A 278 -21.52 6.34 -3.98
C TYR A 278 -23.01 5.96 -4.09
N PRO A 279 -23.43 5.32 -5.19
CA PRO A 279 -24.82 4.94 -5.39
C PRO A 279 -25.25 3.86 -4.38
N ILE A 280 -26.56 3.76 -4.15
CA ILE A 280 -27.15 2.72 -3.28
C ILE A 280 -26.87 1.31 -3.84
N LEU A 281 -26.91 1.17 -5.18
CA LEU A 281 -26.65 -0.07 -5.89
C LEU A 281 -25.65 0.18 -7.01
N ASP A 282 -24.65 -0.68 -7.11
CA ASP A 282 -23.71 -0.71 -8.21
C ASP A 282 -24.06 -1.86 -9.17
N LEU A 283 -24.81 -1.52 -10.21
CA LEU A 283 -25.24 -2.47 -11.23
C LEU A 283 -24.10 -2.91 -12.16
N ALA A 284 -23.01 -2.14 -12.25
CA ALA A 284 -21.83 -2.52 -13.02
C ALA A 284 -21.11 -3.68 -12.30
N THR A 285 -20.87 -3.53 -11.00
CA THR A 285 -20.32 -4.62 -10.18
C THR A 285 -21.20 -5.87 -10.20
N LEU A 286 -22.53 -5.75 -10.15
CA LEU A 286 -23.43 -6.90 -10.30
C LEU A 286 -23.31 -7.58 -11.68
N LYS A 287 -23.24 -6.78 -12.76
CA LYS A 287 -23.06 -7.30 -14.11
C LYS A 287 -21.76 -8.10 -14.21
N ASP A 288 -20.66 -7.54 -13.73
CA ASP A 288 -19.35 -8.17 -13.76
C ASP A 288 -19.33 -9.48 -12.95
N GLN A 289 -19.89 -9.48 -11.75
CA GLN A 289 -20.00 -10.69 -10.94
C GLN A 289 -20.70 -11.85 -11.64
N LEU A 290 -21.71 -11.54 -12.47
CA LEU A 290 -22.44 -12.54 -13.26
C LEU A 290 -21.65 -12.98 -14.49
N LEU A 291 -21.00 -12.06 -15.21
CA LEU A 291 -20.22 -12.37 -16.42
C LEU A 291 -18.96 -13.18 -16.11
N TYR A 292 -18.30 -12.90 -14.98
CA TYR A 292 -17.02 -13.51 -14.61
C TYR A 292 -17.12 -14.48 -13.43
N ALA A 293 -18.33 -14.96 -13.09
CA ALA A 293 -18.57 -15.84 -11.94
C ALA A 293 -17.63 -17.05 -11.84
N PHE A 294 -17.16 -17.57 -12.97
CA PHE A 294 -16.37 -18.80 -13.08
C PHE A 294 -15.00 -18.63 -13.76
N SER A 295 -14.52 -17.40 -13.83
CA SER A 295 -13.19 -17.00 -14.34
C SER A 295 -12.66 -15.81 -13.54
N TYR A 296 -11.46 -15.34 -13.86
CA TYR A 296 -10.86 -14.17 -13.23
C TYR A 296 -11.56 -12.87 -13.66
N HIS A 297 -11.74 -11.95 -12.71
CA HIS A 297 -12.01 -10.53 -12.97
C HIS A 297 -11.54 -9.69 -11.79
N ASN A 298 -11.01 -8.50 -12.06
CA ASN A 298 -10.65 -7.53 -11.03
C ASN A 298 -11.82 -6.57 -10.79
N LEU A 299 -12.41 -6.60 -9.60
CA LEU A 299 -13.49 -5.68 -9.19
C LEU A 299 -12.95 -4.38 -8.55
N TRP A 300 -11.71 -4.00 -8.89
CA TRP A 300 -10.97 -2.88 -8.31
C TRP A 300 -10.64 -3.05 -6.82
N HIS A 301 -9.76 -2.18 -6.31
CA HIS A 301 -9.33 -2.15 -4.90
C HIS A 301 -9.01 -3.55 -4.35
N GLU A 302 -8.15 -4.27 -5.08
CA GLU A 302 -7.64 -5.61 -4.73
C GLU A 302 -8.74 -6.65 -4.49
N SER A 303 -9.92 -6.45 -5.10
CA SER A 303 -11.09 -7.32 -4.97
C SER A 303 -11.19 -8.28 -6.16
N ILE A 304 -10.47 -9.40 -6.10
CA ILE A 304 -10.45 -10.36 -7.21
C ILE A 304 -11.63 -11.33 -7.14
N TRP A 305 -12.40 -11.41 -8.22
CA TRP A 305 -13.55 -12.29 -8.38
C TRP A 305 -13.21 -13.52 -9.24
N GLY A 306 -13.82 -14.65 -8.91
CA GLY A 306 -13.72 -15.87 -9.72
C GLY A 306 -13.67 -17.16 -8.93
N PHE A 307 -14.60 -18.08 -9.23
CA PHE A 307 -14.81 -19.30 -8.45
C PHE A 307 -14.97 -20.55 -9.33
N SER A 308 -14.89 -21.73 -8.72
CA SER A 308 -15.18 -22.96 -9.46
C SER A 308 -16.64 -23.04 -9.89
N ALA A 309 -16.89 -23.34 -11.17
CA ALA A 309 -18.23 -23.59 -11.72
C ALA A 309 -18.99 -24.75 -11.04
N LEU A 310 -18.28 -25.66 -10.36
CA LEU A 310 -18.90 -26.70 -9.54
C LEU A 310 -19.69 -26.13 -8.36
N SER A 311 -19.36 -24.92 -7.91
CA SER A 311 -20.08 -24.20 -6.86
C SER A 311 -21.53 -23.88 -7.28
N LEU A 312 -21.78 -23.61 -8.57
CA LEU A 312 -23.15 -23.40 -9.06
C LEU A 312 -23.98 -24.69 -8.99
N ILE A 313 -23.39 -25.83 -9.33
CA ILE A 313 -24.07 -27.13 -9.21
C ILE A 313 -24.43 -27.40 -7.75
N ALA A 314 -23.50 -27.12 -6.82
CA ALA A 314 -23.76 -27.20 -5.39
C ALA A 314 -24.91 -26.27 -4.96
N LEU A 315 -24.95 -25.03 -5.49
CA LEU A 315 -25.99 -24.04 -5.23
C LEU A 315 -27.37 -24.50 -5.72
N VAL A 316 -27.47 -24.99 -6.96
CA VAL A 316 -28.71 -25.53 -7.52
C VAL A 316 -29.26 -26.65 -6.65
N LEU A 317 -28.39 -27.57 -6.21
CA LEU A 317 -28.78 -28.67 -5.34
C LEU A 317 -29.18 -28.21 -3.93
N LEU A 318 -28.55 -27.15 -3.40
CA LEU A 318 -28.90 -26.55 -2.11
C LEU A 318 -30.32 -25.95 -2.15
N PHE A 319 -30.61 -25.14 -3.17
CA PHE A 319 -31.89 -24.45 -3.29
C PHE A 319 -33.04 -25.35 -3.73
N ARG A 320 -32.75 -26.43 -4.47
CA ARG A 320 -33.73 -27.46 -4.81
C ARG A 320 -34.38 -28.08 -3.56
N ASP A 321 -33.60 -28.33 -2.51
CA ASP A 321 -34.12 -28.93 -1.29
C ASP A 321 -34.49 -27.87 -0.25
N ARG A 322 -35.79 -27.60 -0.12
CA ARG A 322 -36.33 -26.60 0.84
C ARG A 322 -35.90 -26.85 2.29
N LYS A 323 -35.63 -28.09 2.69
CA LYS A 323 -35.33 -28.45 4.09
C LYS A 323 -33.85 -28.43 4.44
N THR A 324 -32.95 -28.29 3.47
CA THR A 324 -31.51 -28.39 3.71
C THR A 324 -30.86 -27.05 4.00
N ASN A 325 -30.14 -26.99 5.13
CA ASN A 325 -29.19 -25.94 5.54
C ASN A 325 -29.65 -24.49 5.29
N LEU A 326 -30.77 -24.09 5.92
CA LEU A 326 -31.31 -22.72 5.85
C LEU A 326 -30.25 -21.64 6.19
N LEU A 327 -29.40 -21.90 7.18
CA LEU A 327 -28.27 -21.03 7.54
C LEU A 327 -27.40 -20.67 6.32
N ILE A 328 -26.99 -21.67 5.55
CA ILE A 328 -26.10 -21.47 4.40
C ILE A 328 -26.81 -20.73 3.26
N LYS A 329 -28.12 -20.95 3.07
CA LYS A 329 -28.91 -20.21 2.08
C LYS A 329 -28.98 -18.72 2.39
N ILE A 330 -29.27 -18.37 3.64
CA ILE A 330 -29.38 -16.96 4.07
C ILE A 330 -28.02 -16.29 3.96
N ILE A 331 -26.96 -16.92 4.45
CA ILE A 331 -25.60 -16.37 4.36
C ILE A 331 -25.19 -16.17 2.90
N PHE A 332 -25.45 -17.13 2.01
CA PHE A 332 -25.13 -17.00 0.60
C PHE A 332 -25.85 -15.80 -0.04
N VAL A 333 -27.16 -15.65 0.17
CA VAL A 333 -27.94 -14.54 -0.41
C VAL A 333 -27.45 -13.21 0.14
N PHE A 334 -27.16 -13.13 1.44
CA PHE A 334 -26.65 -11.91 2.06
C PHE A 334 -25.28 -11.50 1.49
N PHE A 335 -24.32 -12.43 1.45
CA PHE A 335 -22.99 -12.15 0.91
C PHE A 335 -23.03 -11.83 -0.59
N PHE A 336 -23.80 -12.57 -1.38
CA PHE A 336 -23.93 -12.26 -2.81
C PHE A 336 -24.54 -10.87 -3.02
N ALA A 337 -25.54 -10.49 -2.21
CA ALA A 337 -26.16 -9.18 -2.28
C ALA A 337 -25.23 -8.04 -1.85
N SER A 338 -24.35 -8.29 -0.88
CA SER A 338 -23.53 -7.22 -0.29
C SER A 338 -22.52 -6.62 -1.27
N PHE A 339 -22.02 -7.39 -2.24
CA PHE A 339 -20.95 -6.90 -3.12
C PHE A 339 -21.40 -5.84 -4.13
N PHE A 340 -22.68 -5.74 -4.45
CA PHE A 340 -23.22 -4.67 -5.31
C PHE A 340 -23.97 -3.58 -4.52
N ILE A 341 -23.79 -3.56 -3.19
CA ILE A 341 -24.26 -2.49 -2.31
C ILE A 341 -23.00 -1.76 -1.81
N PRO A 342 -22.60 -0.64 -2.44
CA PRO A 342 -21.35 0.07 -2.13
C PRO A 342 -21.19 0.44 -0.66
N PHE A 343 -22.28 0.78 0.03
CA PHE A 343 -22.28 1.01 1.47
C PHE A 343 -21.72 -0.18 2.28
N VAL A 344 -22.00 -1.41 1.88
CA VAL A 344 -21.44 -2.59 2.57
C VAL A 344 -19.96 -2.72 2.26
N GLY A 345 -19.52 -2.44 1.03
CA GLY A 345 -18.10 -2.35 0.69
C GLY A 345 -17.37 -1.30 1.53
N SER A 346 -17.93 -0.10 1.65
CA SER A 346 -17.41 0.99 2.47
C SER A 346 -17.36 0.61 3.95
N MET A 347 -18.44 0.07 4.50
CA MET A 347 -18.46 -0.43 5.88
C MET A 347 -17.38 -1.50 6.11
N MET A 348 -17.17 -2.42 5.17
CA MET A 348 -16.12 -3.43 5.28
C MET A 348 -14.71 -2.83 5.15
N ASN A 349 -14.57 -1.65 4.55
CA ASN A 349 -13.34 -0.86 4.41
C ASN A 349 -13.25 0.30 5.42
N GLY A 350 -13.87 0.16 6.60
CA GLY A 350 -13.76 1.17 7.67
C GLY A 350 -14.52 2.48 7.41
N PHE A 351 -15.56 2.44 6.58
CA PHE A 351 -16.37 3.60 6.14
C PHE A 351 -15.65 4.59 5.21
N ASN A 352 -14.52 4.18 4.61
CA ASN A 352 -13.89 4.92 3.51
C ASN A 352 -14.55 4.55 2.15
N TYR A 353 -13.82 4.57 1.04
CA TYR A 353 -14.31 4.19 -0.28
C TYR A 353 -14.80 2.73 -0.32
N PRO A 354 -15.78 2.40 -1.19
CA PRO A 354 -16.27 1.04 -1.34
C PRO A 354 -15.19 0.05 -1.82
N ALA A 355 -14.78 -0.89 -0.97
CA ALA A 355 -13.86 -1.97 -1.34
C ALA A 355 -14.41 -3.35 -0.98
N ASN A 356 -14.42 -4.27 -1.95
CA ASN A 356 -15.00 -5.61 -1.83
C ASN A 356 -13.98 -6.68 -1.38
N ARG A 357 -12.89 -6.28 -0.71
CA ARG A 357 -11.77 -7.15 -0.26
C ARG A 357 -12.22 -8.29 0.66
N TYR A 358 -13.40 -8.19 1.26
CA TYR A 358 -14.04 -9.21 2.08
C TYR A 358 -14.54 -10.46 1.29
N VAL A 359 -14.32 -10.48 -0.03
CA VAL A 359 -14.57 -11.60 -0.94
C VAL A 359 -13.90 -12.92 -0.52
N PHE A 360 -12.81 -12.90 0.26
CA PHE A 360 -12.19 -14.11 0.82
C PHE A 360 -13.18 -14.97 1.64
N GLY A 361 -14.09 -14.31 2.38
CA GLY A 361 -15.11 -14.97 3.18
C GLY A 361 -16.17 -15.65 2.31
N PHE A 362 -16.48 -15.06 1.15
CA PHE A 362 -17.37 -15.64 0.15
C PHE A 362 -16.71 -16.82 -0.58
N SER A 363 -15.42 -16.72 -0.94
CA SER A 363 -14.64 -17.85 -1.47
C SER A 363 -14.67 -19.05 -0.52
N PHE A 364 -14.45 -18.82 0.78
CA PHE A 364 -14.57 -19.85 1.81
C PHE A 364 -15.98 -20.45 1.88
N LEU A 365 -17.03 -19.62 1.82
CA LEU A 365 -18.42 -20.07 1.81
C LEU A 365 -18.72 -20.98 0.62
N LEU A 366 -18.27 -20.62 -0.58
CA LEU A 366 -18.48 -21.41 -1.80
C LEU A 366 -17.73 -22.74 -1.76
N ALA A 367 -16.47 -22.74 -1.31
CA ALA A 367 -15.71 -23.97 -1.09
C ALA A 367 -16.38 -24.87 -0.05
N TYR A 368 -16.87 -24.31 1.05
CA TYR A 368 -17.63 -25.04 2.07
C TYR A 368 -18.95 -25.59 1.53
N LEU A 369 -19.68 -24.80 0.76
CA LEU A 369 -20.92 -25.20 0.10
C LEU A 369 -20.68 -26.39 -0.84
N LEU A 370 -19.65 -26.33 -1.67
CA LEU A 370 -19.27 -27.43 -2.55
C LEU A 370 -18.96 -28.70 -1.75
N ALA A 371 -18.09 -28.59 -0.73
CA ALA A 371 -17.72 -29.70 0.14
C ALA A 371 -18.94 -30.34 0.85
N LEU A 372 -19.90 -29.52 1.25
CA LEU A 372 -21.14 -29.93 1.92
C LEU A 372 -22.11 -30.65 0.97
N MET A 373 -22.18 -30.22 -0.30
CA MET A 373 -23.18 -30.70 -1.25
C MET A 373 -22.71 -31.88 -2.10
N ILE A 374 -21.42 -32.17 -2.16
CA ILE A 374 -20.86 -33.30 -2.93
C ILE A 374 -21.55 -34.65 -2.69
N PRO A 375 -21.87 -35.06 -1.46
CA PRO A 375 -22.62 -36.31 -1.23
C PRO A 375 -23.98 -36.38 -1.93
N ARG A 376 -24.52 -35.23 -2.38
CA ARG A 376 -25.80 -35.12 -3.08
C ARG A 376 -25.65 -34.91 -4.58
N PHE A 377 -24.43 -34.88 -5.14
CA PHE A 377 -24.21 -34.66 -6.56
C PHE A 377 -24.85 -35.75 -7.44
N ASP A 378 -25.06 -36.95 -6.91
CA ASP A 378 -25.82 -37.99 -7.61
C ASP A 378 -27.27 -37.60 -7.93
N ALA A 379 -27.84 -36.64 -7.19
CA ALA A 379 -29.18 -36.10 -7.45
C ALA A 379 -29.22 -35.13 -8.65
N PHE A 380 -28.06 -34.72 -9.18
CA PHE A 380 -27.93 -33.86 -10.35
C PHE A 380 -28.13 -34.67 -11.65
N ARG A 381 -29.39 -35.02 -11.93
CA ARG A 381 -29.81 -35.82 -13.09
C ARG A 381 -31.19 -35.37 -13.58
N GLY A 382 -31.61 -35.86 -14.75
CA GLY A 382 -32.95 -35.63 -15.30
C GLY A 382 -33.25 -34.14 -15.50
N LYS A 383 -34.42 -33.67 -15.02
CA LYS A 383 -34.88 -32.28 -15.19
C LYS A 383 -33.93 -31.23 -14.60
N VAL A 384 -33.25 -31.55 -13.50
CA VAL A 384 -32.32 -30.60 -12.86
C VAL A 384 -31.08 -30.40 -13.73
N PHE A 385 -30.48 -31.49 -14.20
CA PHE A 385 -29.37 -31.42 -15.15
C PHE A 385 -29.78 -30.69 -16.44
N ALA A 386 -30.92 -31.05 -17.05
CA ALA A 386 -31.38 -30.44 -18.29
C ALA A 386 -31.66 -28.94 -18.14
N GLY A 387 -32.30 -28.53 -17.04
CA GLY A 387 -32.56 -27.11 -16.76
C GLY A 387 -31.28 -26.33 -16.51
N THR A 388 -30.35 -26.86 -15.71
CA THR A 388 -29.06 -26.21 -15.48
C THR A 388 -28.23 -26.13 -16.76
N LEU A 389 -28.23 -27.16 -17.60
CA LEU A 389 -27.55 -27.14 -18.90
C LEU A 389 -28.15 -26.07 -19.83
N ALA A 390 -29.48 -25.97 -19.91
CA ALA A 390 -30.13 -24.94 -20.73
C ALA A 390 -29.74 -23.53 -20.29
N VAL A 391 -29.77 -23.25 -18.98
CA VAL A 391 -29.31 -21.97 -18.42
C VAL A 391 -27.82 -21.73 -18.71
N SER A 392 -26.99 -22.76 -18.58
CA SER A 392 -25.54 -22.67 -18.83
C SER A 392 -25.23 -22.38 -20.31
N VAL A 393 -26.01 -22.93 -21.24
CA VAL A 393 -25.88 -22.65 -22.68
C VAL A 393 -26.33 -21.23 -23.01
N ILE A 394 -27.44 -20.76 -22.43
CA ILE A 394 -27.86 -19.35 -22.58
C ILE A 394 -26.78 -18.42 -22.05
N TYR A 395 -26.23 -18.73 -20.87
CA TYR A 395 -25.12 -17.99 -20.28
C TYR A 395 -23.90 -17.97 -21.20
N LEU A 396 -23.49 -19.13 -21.75
CA LEU A 396 -22.41 -19.22 -22.73
C LEU A 396 -22.67 -18.30 -23.93
N VAL A 397 -23.88 -18.32 -24.50
CA VAL A 397 -24.24 -17.45 -25.64
C VAL A 397 -24.11 -15.97 -25.29
N ILE A 398 -24.50 -15.56 -24.08
CA ILE A 398 -24.35 -14.17 -23.62
C ILE A 398 -22.88 -13.78 -23.53
N VAL A 399 -22.03 -14.62 -22.93
CA VAL A 399 -20.61 -14.30 -22.72
C VAL A 399 -19.73 -14.48 -23.97
N LEU A 400 -20.21 -15.18 -25.00
CA LEU A 400 -19.48 -15.33 -26.27
C LEU A 400 -19.22 -13.98 -26.98
N PHE A 401 -20.01 -12.96 -26.67
CA PHE A 401 -19.86 -11.60 -27.20
C PHE A 401 -19.05 -10.66 -26.29
N GLN A 402 -18.46 -11.17 -25.20
CA GLN A 402 -17.66 -10.40 -24.26
C GLN A 402 -16.15 -10.67 -24.48
N ASP A 403 -15.30 -10.31 -23.52
CA ASP A 403 -13.86 -10.59 -23.56
C ASP A 403 -13.53 -12.09 -23.35
N MET A 404 -12.23 -12.41 -23.31
CA MET A 404 -11.76 -13.79 -23.15
C MET A 404 -12.12 -14.37 -21.77
N SER A 405 -11.99 -13.59 -20.71
CA SER A 405 -12.30 -14.04 -19.35
C SER A 405 -13.78 -14.38 -19.17
N ALA A 406 -14.70 -13.58 -19.71
CA ALA A 406 -16.13 -13.90 -19.73
C ALA A 406 -16.41 -15.16 -20.54
N LYS A 407 -15.79 -15.33 -21.73
CA LYS A 407 -15.92 -16.56 -22.53
C LYS A 407 -15.48 -17.79 -21.75
N LEU A 408 -14.35 -17.71 -21.05
CA LEU A 408 -13.83 -18.79 -20.21
C LEU A 408 -14.78 -19.12 -19.05
N SER A 409 -15.46 -18.12 -18.47
CA SER A 409 -16.51 -18.35 -17.46
C SER A 409 -17.65 -19.22 -18.03
N GLY A 410 -18.16 -18.87 -19.21
CA GLY A 410 -19.22 -19.64 -19.89
C GLY A 410 -18.79 -21.06 -20.26
N ILE A 411 -17.59 -21.20 -20.82
CA ILE A 411 -17.00 -22.49 -21.19
C ILE A 411 -16.82 -23.36 -19.93
N SER A 412 -16.24 -22.80 -18.87
CA SER A 412 -16.06 -23.46 -17.57
C SER A 412 -17.39 -24.01 -17.06
N LEU A 413 -18.44 -23.19 -17.07
CA LEU A 413 -19.75 -23.62 -16.59
C LEU A 413 -20.33 -24.78 -17.38
N VAL A 414 -20.37 -24.67 -18.71
CA VAL A 414 -20.92 -25.73 -19.57
C VAL A 414 -20.12 -27.02 -19.43
N LEU A 415 -18.79 -26.93 -19.38
CA LEU A 415 -17.91 -28.09 -19.18
C LEU A 415 -18.18 -28.78 -17.85
N MET A 416 -18.31 -28.03 -16.75
CA MET A 416 -18.59 -28.62 -15.43
C MET A 416 -20.00 -29.22 -15.32
N VAL A 417 -21.01 -28.58 -15.92
CA VAL A 417 -22.38 -29.10 -15.93
C VAL A 417 -22.44 -30.39 -16.75
N CYS A 418 -21.87 -30.40 -17.96
CA CYS A 418 -21.78 -31.57 -18.81
C CYS A 418 -21.00 -32.70 -18.16
N GLY A 419 -19.82 -32.42 -17.59
CA GLY A 419 -18.98 -33.44 -16.97
C GLY A 419 -19.66 -34.14 -15.78
N ILE A 420 -20.36 -33.41 -14.90
CA ILE A 420 -21.10 -34.02 -13.79
C ILE A 420 -22.31 -34.80 -14.32
N GLY A 421 -23.02 -34.27 -15.31
CA GLY A 421 -24.13 -34.98 -15.97
C GLY A 421 -23.69 -36.30 -16.61
N ILE A 422 -22.58 -36.29 -17.36
CA ILE A 422 -21.98 -37.46 -18.00
C ILE A 422 -21.48 -38.45 -16.95
N SER A 423 -20.74 -37.98 -15.94
CA SER A 423 -20.26 -38.79 -14.82
C SER A 423 -21.42 -39.53 -14.15
N ASN A 424 -22.50 -38.82 -13.84
CA ASN A 424 -23.70 -39.40 -13.23
C ASN A 424 -24.41 -40.41 -14.14
N ARG A 425 -24.44 -40.17 -15.45
CA ARG A 425 -25.13 -41.04 -16.42
C ARG A 425 -24.34 -42.30 -16.76
N LEU A 426 -23.02 -42.19 -16.94
CA LEU A 426 -22.18 -43.24 -17.50
C LEU A 426 -21.41 -44.03 -16.42
N LEU A 427 -20.91 -43.36 -15.38
CA LEU A 427 -20.08 -44.01 -14.37
C LEU A 427 -20.97 -44.72 -13.33
N ARG A 428 -20.85 -46.05 -13.28
CA ARG A 428 -21.57 -46.90 -12.32
C ARG A 428 -20.82 -47.11 -11.00
N SER A 429 -19.49 -47.00 -11.02
CA SER A 429 -18.64 -47.18 -9.84
C SER A 429 -18.48 -45.88 -9.06
N ASP A 430 -18.76 -45.91 -7.75
CA ASP A 430 -18.56 -44.75 -6.86
C ASP A 430 -17.10 -44.28 -6.85
N ARG A 431 -16.14 -45.21 -7.00
CA ARG A 431 -14.73 -44.85 -7.12
C ARG A 431 -14.48 -44.05 -8.39
N ALA A 432 -15.05 -44.45 -9.52
CA ALA A 432 -14.89 -43.74 -10.78
C ALA A 432 -15.52 -42.35 -10.74
N LYS A 433 -16.72 -42.21 -10.14
CA LYS A 433 -17.37 -40.90 -9.92
C LYS A 433 -16.54 -39.96 -9.03
N ARG A 434 -15.88 -40.50 -8.01
CA ARG A 434 -14.99 -39.70 -7.15
C ARG A 434 -13.77 -39.19 -7.93
N TYR A 435 -13.15 -40.04 -8.75
CA TYR A 435 -12.02 -39.60 -9.58
C TYR A 435 -12.43 -38.58 -10.63
N SER A 436 -13.57 -38.78 -11.30
CA SER A 436 -14.06 -37.77 -12.26
C SER A 436 -14.31 -36.43 -11.58
N LEU A 437 -14.90 -36.41 -10.37
CA LEU A 437 -15.09 -35.18 -9.60
C LEU A 437 -13.75 -34.48 -9.29
N VAL A 438 -12.73 -35.20 -8.86
CA VAL A 438 -11.39 -34.61 -8.63
C VAL A 438 -10.84 -34.03 -9.92
N ILE A 439 -10.90 -34.76 -11.03
CA ILE A 439 -10.45 -34.28 -12.35
C ILE A 439 -11.20 -33.00 -12.75
N MET A 440 -12.50 -32.94 -12.53
CA MET A 440 -13.30 -31.76 -12.83
C MET A 440 -12.95 -30.56 -11.95
N VAL A 441 -12.64 -30.77 -10.67
CA VAL A 441 -12.12 -29.71 -9.81
C VAL A 441 -10.78 -29.20 -10.33
N MET A 442 -9.84 -30.11 -10.66
CA MET A 442 -8.54 -29.72 -11.20
C MET A 442 -8.68 -28.94 -12.52
N LEU A 443 -9.59 -29.38 -13.41
CA LEU A 443 -9.88 -28.68 -14.66
C LEU A 443 -10.50 -27.31 -14.40
N SER A 444 -11.39 -27.18 -13.41
CA SER A 444 -11.96 -25.89 -13.02
C SER A 444 -10.90 -24.95 -12.49
N CYS A 445 -10.01 -25.42 -11.62
CA CYS A 445 -8.88 -24.65 -11.10
C CYS A 445 -7.91 -24.25 -12.21
N LEU A 446 -7.68 -25.13 -13.19
CA LEU A 446 -6.85 -24.82 -14.37
C LEU A 446 -7.47 -23.70 -15.21
N ILE A 447 -8.78 -23.73 -15.46
CA ILE A 447 -9.44 -22.67 -16.24
C ILE A 447 -9.36 -21.33 -15.49
N THR A 448 -9.64 -21.33 -14.18
CA THR A 448 -9.56 -20.13 -13.35
C THR A 448 -8.12 -19.58 -13.25
N GLY A 449 -7.13 -20.47 -13.11
CA GLY A 449 -5.72 -20.10 -13.13
C GLY A 449 -5.32 -19.53 -14.48
N ALA A 450 -5.63 -20.23 -15.58
CA ALA A 450 -5.33 -19.77 -16.93
C ALA A 450 -5.97 -18.41 -17.26
N SER A 451 -7.23 -18.16 -16.85
CA SER A 451 -7.83 -16.83 -16.99
C SER A 451 -7.10 -15.78 -16.16
N THR A 452 -6.70 -16.11 -14.93
CA THR A 452 -5.97 -15.16 -14.08
C THR A 452 -4.66 -14.76 -14.74
N TRP A 453 -3.81 -15.73 -15.06
CA TRP A 453 -2.47 -15.45 -15.54
C TRP A 453 -2.47 -14.83 -16.93
N HIS A 454 -3.47 -15.11 -17.77
CA HIS A 454 -3.64 -14.41 -19.04
C HIS A 454 -3.82 -12.91 -18.83
N GLU A 455 -4.71 -12.52 -17.92
CA GLU A 455 -5.09 -11.13 -17.65
C GLU A 455 -4.04 -10.37 -16.83
N THR A 456 -3.20 -11.05 -16.05
CA THR A 456 -2.23 -10.39 -15.15
C THR A 456 -0.78 -10.59 -15.57
N SER A 457 -0.51 -11.29 -16.67
CA SER A 457 0.86 -11.69 -17.07
C SER A 457 1.85 -10.53 -17.20
N TYR A 458 1.38 -9.37 -17.64
CA TYR A 458 2.21 -8.19 -17.91
C TYR A 458 2.70 -7.50 -16.62
N GLU A 459 2.05 -7.77 -15.48
CA GLU A 459 2.37 -7.14 -14.21
C GLU A 459 3.59 -7.76 -13.53
N TYR A 460 3.98 -8.98 -13.91
CA TYR A 460 5.04 -9.72 -13.24
C TYR A 460 6.42 -9.42 -13.83
N ILE A 461 7.40 -9.24 -12.95
CA ILE A 461 8.79 -9.03 -13.33
C ILE A 461 9.42 -10.33 -13.86
N ASP A 462 10.51 -10.18 -14.59
CA ASP A 462 11.29 -11.33 -15.06
C ASP A 462 11.99 -12.02 -13.88
N LEU A 463 12.08 -13.35 -13.95
CA LEU A 463 12.67 -14.14 -12.89
C LEU A 463 14.18 -13.85 -12.78
N GLY A 464 14.63 -13.51 -11.56
CA GLY A 464 16.02 -13.19 -11.25
C GLY A 464 16.37 -11.71 -11.39
N THR A 465 15.40 -10.83 -11.65
CA THR A 465 15.64 -9.39 -11.83
C THR A 465 15.11 -8.54 -10.67
N ALA A 466 14.61 -9.13 -9.58
CA ALA A 466 14.00 -8.36 -8.49
C ALA A 466 15.00 -7.43 -7.79
N ASP A 467 16.23 -7.91 -7.56
CA ASP A 467 17.32 -7.13 -6.96
C ASP A 467 17.69 -5.96 -7.86
N ASP A 468 18.02 -6.25 -9.13
CA ASP A 468 18.36 -5.24 -10.13
C ASP A 468 17.27 -4.18 -10.30
N ALA A 469 15.99 -4.59 -10.31
CA ALA A 469 14.86 -3.68 -10.44
C ALA A 469 14.68 -2.78 -9.20
N LEU A 470 14.89 -3.32 -8.00
CA LEU A 470 14.74 -2.58 -6.75
C LEU A 470 15.91 -1.62 -6.51
N MET A 471 17.14 -2.10 -6.71
CA MET A 471 18.38 -1.40 -6.35
C MET A 471 18.95 -0.52 -7.46
N LYS A 472 18.31 -0.48 -8.64
CA LYS A 472 18.78 0.18 -9.87
C LYS A 472 19.42 1.55 -9.65
N TYR A 473 18.80 2.41 -8.83
CA TYR A 473 19.25 3.78 -8.61
C TYR A 473 19.94 3.98 -7.26
N SER A 474 19.51 3.29 -6.21
CA SER A 474 20.15 3.40 -4.88
C SER A 474 21.62 2.93 -4.89
N SER A 475 21.98 2.07 -5.85
CA SER A 475 23.36 1.61 -6.07
C SER A 475 24.27 2.71 -6.61
N LEU A 476 23.73 3.76 -7.24
CA LEU A 476 24.52 4.92 -7.69
C LEU A 476 25.22 5.61 -6.52
N ALA A 477 24.56 5.62 -5.36
CA ALA A 477 25.12 6.17 -4.14
C ALA A 477 26.07 5.21 -3.41
N ASP A 478 26.36 3.99 -3.90
CA ASP A 478 27.17 2.98 -3.15
C ASP A 478 28.60 3.47 -2.87
N GLU A 479 29.14 4.35 -3.72
CA GLU A 479 30.47 4.93 -3.55
C GLU A 479 30.48 6.15 -2.62
N TYR A 480 29.30 6.63 -2.20
CA TYR A 480 29.13 7.84 -1.41
C TYR A 480 28.52 7.51 -0.04
N ASP A 481 29.19 7.89 1.05
CA ASP A 481 28.71 7.65 2.41
C ASP A 481 27.61 8.65 2.79
N ALA A 482 26.39 8.34 2.36
CA ALA A 482 25.19 9.13 2.64
C ALA A 482 24.42 8.63 3.89
N THR A 483 25.14 8.28 4.96
CA THR A 483 24.55 7.82 6.22
C THR A 483 24.22 8.96 7.19
N GLN A 484 24.96 10.08 7.10
CA GLN A 484 24.78 11.29 7.91
C GLN A 484 24.31 12.51 7.09
N ILE A 485 24.14 12.34 5.78
CA ILE A 485 23.73 13.34 4.80
C ILE A 485 22.71 12.69 3.85
N ARG A 486 22.04 13.48 2.99
CA ARG A 486 21.12 12.95 1.97
C ARG A 486 21.73 12.99 0.57
N TYR A 487 21.16 12.16 -0.30
CA TYR A 487 21.31 12.30 -1.74
C TYR A 487 19.95 12.34 -2.43
N ASP A 488 19.90 12.94 -3.62
CA ASP A 488 18.72 12.89 -4.50
C ASP A 488 19.04 12.21 -5.85
N ILE A 489 18.04 11.57 -6.44
CA ILE A 489 18.09 10.98 -7.78
C ILE A 489 17.10 11.74 -8.65
N MET A 490 17.60 12.37 -9.70
CA MET A 490 16.82 13.17 -10.62
C MET A 490 16.83 12.57 -12.03
N PRO A 491 15.96 11.57 -12.30
CA PRO A 491 15.72 11.06 -13.65
C PRO A 491 14.92 12.07 -14.50
N TYR A 492 14.75 11.79 -15.80
CA TYR A 492 13.84 12.57 -16.64
C TYR A 492 12.42 12.60 -16.08
N SER A 493 11.87 11.43 -15.71
CA SER A 493 10.58 11.31 -15.02
C SER A 493 10.80 10.95 -13.56
N TYR A 494 10.32 11.78 -12.62
CA TYR A 494 10.36 11.41 -11.19
C TYR A 494 9.61 10.09 -10.90
N THR A 495 8.69 9.65 -11.76
CA THR A 495 8.01 8.34 -11.61
C THR A 495 8.94 7.16 -11.83
N ASP A 496 10.12 7.38 -12.43
CA ASP A 496 11.10 6.33 -12.67
C ASP A 496 11.98 6.05 -11.44
N VAL A 497 11.90 6.87 -10.39
CA VAL A 497 12.63 6.65 -9.13
C VAL A 497 12.09 5.39 -8.45
N SER A 498 12.99 4.47 -8.11
CA SER A 498 12.64 3.29 -7.31
C SER A 498 12.30 3.71 -5.89
N VAL A 499 11.07 3.44 -5.46
CA VAL A 499 10.59 3.79 -4.11
C VAL A 499 10.91 2.70 -3.09
N ASN A 500 11.21 3.13 -1.85
CA ASN A 500 11.63 2.30 -0.72
C ASN A 500 12.93 1.53 -0.95
N SER A 501 13.72 1.86 -1.97
CA SER A 501 14.99 1.18 -2.25
C SER A 501 16.05 1.52 -1.20
N SER A 502 16.04 2.76 -0.71
CA SER A 502 17.04 3.27 0.23
C SER A 502 17.01 2.58 1.60
N MET A 503 15.85 2.09 2.04
CA MET A 503 15.77 1.33 3.29
C MET A 503 16.56 0.01 3.25
N ILE A 504 16.85 -0.51 2.04
CA ILE A 504 17.66 -1.70 1.83
C ILE A 504 19.15 -1.35 1.77
N SER A 505 19.52 -0.27 1.07
CA SER A 505 20.91 0.21 1.01
C SER A 505 21.40 0.80 2.34
N GLY A 506 20.49 1.33 3.16
CA GLY A 506 20.81 2.00 4.41
C GLY A 506 21.36 3.42 4.24
N LYS A 507 21.09 4.06 3.09
CA LYS A 507 21.48 5.44 2.81
C LYS A 507 20.28 6.37 2.85
N ASN A 508 20.50 7.64 3.16
CA ASN A 508 19.40 8.59 3.30
C ASN A 508 19.08 9.25 1.95
N SER A 509 17.83 9.16 1.54
CA SER A 509 17.26 9.62 0.27
C SER A 509 15.83 10.11 0.52
N TYR A 510 15.08 10.43 -0.53
CA TYR A 510 13.69 10.87 -0.45
C TYR A 510 12.66 9.78 -0.80
N ASP A 511 13.13 8.65 -1.33
CA ASP A 511 12.26 7.64 -1.91
C ASP A 511 11.42 6.90 -0.86
N PHE A 512 10.10 7.09 -0.96
CA PHE A 512 9.14 6.54 0.00
C PHE A 512 7.86 6.13 -0.70
N TYR A 513 7.31 4.98 -0.34
CA TYR A 513 5.97 4.59 -0.79
C TYR A 513 5.29 3.71 0.26
N HIS A 514 4.34 4.28 0.99
CA HIS A 514 3.60 3.51 1.96
C HIS A 514 2.31 4.18 2.45
N SER A 515 1.22 3.42 2.44
CA SER A 515 -0.11 3.86 2.87
C SER A 515 -0.24 4.36 4.33
N ASN A 516 0.73 4.07 5.19
CA ASN A 516 0.80 4.62 6.55
C ASN A 516 2.04 5.53 6.61
N TYR A 517 1.82 6.82 6.41
CA TYR A 517 2.85 7.84 6.19
C TYR A 517 2.76 8.97 7.24
N ASN A 518 3.62 9.98 7.12
CA ASN A 518 3.61 11.19 7.94
C ASN A 518 2.88 12.32 7.19
N ASN A 519 1.73 12.79 7.71
CA ASN A 519 0.96 13.86 7.08
C ASN A 519 1.78 15.14 6.88
N TYR A 520 2.68 15.47 7.81
CA TYR A 520 3.46 16.71 7.72
C TYR A 520 4.42 16.71 6.53
N ILE A 521 4.93 15.53 6.13
CA ILE A 521 5.77 15.42 4.92
C ILE A 521 4.92 15.60 3.66
N ASP A 522 3.70 15.06 3.65
CA ASP A 522 2.76 15.26 2.54
C ASP A 522 2.39 16.75 2.39
N HIS A 523 2.04 17.41 3.51
CA HIS A 523 1.78 18.85 3.57
C HIS A 523 3.00 19.66 3.11
N TYR A 524 4.22 19.33 3.53
CA TYR A 524 5.42 20.02 3.06
C TYR A 524 5.62 19.90 1.54
N TYR A 525 5.34 18.75 0.93
CA TYR A 525 5.41 18.60 -0.53
C TYR A 525 4.33 19.42 -1.25
N ASP A 526 3.13 19.49 -0.68
CA ASP A 526 2.01 20.25 -1.23
C ASP A 526 2.25 21.77 -1.08
N ASP A 527 2.57 22.24 0.13
CA ASP A 527 2.85 23.64 0.43
C ASP A 527 4.03 24.20 -0.37
N MET A 528 5.06 23.39 -0.65
CA MET A 528 6.21 23.81 -1.46
C MET A 528 5.99 23.63 -2.98
N GLY A 529 4.82 23.13 -3.40
CA GLY A 529 4.48 22.86 -4.80
C GLY A 529 5.45 21.88 -5.46
N ILE A 530 5.99 20.90 -4.71
CA ILE A 530 7.02 19.99 -5.19
C ILE A 530 6.41 18.97 -6.16
N LEU A 531 6.99 18.89 -7.36
CA LEU A 531 6.64 17.89 -8.36
C LEU A 531 7.11 16.49 -7.93
N SER A 532 6.17 15.72 -7.40
CA SER A 532 6.32 14.32 -7.01
C SER A 532 5.02 13.56 -7.30
N SER A 533 4.88 12.33 -6.79
CA SER A 533 3.66 11.54 -6.93
C SER A 533 2.42 12.34 -6.48
N ALA A 534 1.35 12.23 -7.26
CA ALA A 534 0.04 12.77 -6.89
C ALA A 534 -0.60 12.05 -5.70
N MET A 535 -0.05 10.91 -5.28
CA MET A 535 -0.45 10.20 -4.07
C MET A 535 0.40 10.68 -2.89
N GLY A 536 -0.22 11.32 -1.88
CA GLY A 536 0.51 11.88 -0.73
C GLY A 536 1.32 10.89 0.12
N PHE A 537 1.01 9.59 -0.04
CA PHE A 537 1.72 8.48 0.59
C PHE A 537 2.88 7.91 -0.25
N GLN A 538 3.28 8.62 -1.31
CA GLN A 538 4.46 8.31 -2.12
C GLN A 538 5.26 9.60 -2.32
N GLN A 539 6.55 9.58 -1.99
CA GLN A 539 7.45 10.70 -2.20
C GLN A 539 8.68 10.26 -3.00
N THR A 540 9.19 11.22 -3.75
CA THR A 540 10.44 11.15 -4.52
C THR A 540 11.29 12.37 -4.16
N GLY A 541 12.38 12.61 -4.89
CA GLY A 541 13.25 13.77 -4.71
C GLY A 541 12.57 15.15 -4.66
N LEU A 542 13.38 16.16 -4.37
CA LEU A 542 12.95 17.57 -4.31
C LEU A 542 12.99 18.25 -5.67
N ARG A 543 13.27 17.48 -6.73
CA ARG A 543 13.25 17.90 -8.13
C ARG A 543 14.23 19.03 -8.47
N GLY A 544 15.36 19.09 -7.76
CA GLY A 544 16.45 20.03 -8.06
C GLY A 544 16.18 21.46 -7.58
N ARG A 545 15.29 21.62 -6.61
CA ARG A 545 14.95 22.92 -6.00
C ARG A 545 16.10 23.39 -5.10
N ASN A 546 16.95 24.28 -5.59
CA ASN A 546 18.25 24.64 -5.00
C ASN A 546 18.23 24.83 -3.47
N LEU A 547 17.35 25.69 -2.95
CA LEU A 547 17.29 25.97 -1.52
C LEU A 547 16.74 24.80 -0.72
N LEU A 548 15.75 24.08 -1.24
CA LEU A 548 15.16 22.93 -0.55
C LEU A 548 16.17 21.78 -0.43
N GLU A 549 16.99 21.54 -1.45
CA GLU A 549 18.07 20.55 -1.41
C GLU A 549 19.08 20.88 -0.29
N LEU A 550 19.50 22.15 -0.19
CA LEU A 550 20.42 22.60 0.86
C LEU A 550 19.80 22.49 2.27
N GLN A 551 18.57 22.97 2.44
CA GLN A 551 17.82 22.93 3.70
C GLN A 551 17.54 21.50 4.19
N ASN A 552 17.50 20.53 3.28
CA ASN A 552 17.30 19.12 3.61
C ASN A 552 18.61 18.33 3.73
N GLY A 553 19.77 18.98 3.66
CA GLY A 553 21.06 18.30 3.79
C GLY A 553 21.42 17.41 2.61
N THR A 554 20.93 17.71 1.39
CA THR A 554 21.32 17.00 0.17
C THR A 554 22.73 17.39 -0.22
N GLU A 555 23.68 16.48 -0.05
CA GLU A 555 25.05 16.75 -0.49
C GLU A 555 25.29 16.33 -1.94
N TYR A 556 24.65 15.25 -2.38
CA TYR A 556 24.85 14.64 -3.70
C TYR A 556 23.57 14.56 -4.52
N ILE A 557 23.65 14.89 -5.80
CA ILE A 557 22.54 14.73 -6.75
C ILE A 557 23.00 13.88 -7.93
N PHE A 558 22.27 12.80 -8.19
CA PHE A 558 22.45 11.93 -9.35
C PHE A 558 21.46 12.33 -10.42
N ARG A 559 21.90 13.13 -11.38
CA ARG A 559 21.05 13.62 -12.49
C ARG A 559 21.26 12.76 -13.72
N GLN A 560 20.20 12.29 -14.35
CA GLN A 560 20.31 11.51 -15.57
C GLN A 560 21.03 12.29 -16.68
N ASN A 561 22.04 11.69 -17.29
CA ASN A 561 22.77 12.29 -18.40
C ASN A 561 21.94 12.20 -19.71
N ASN A 562 22.23 13.05 -20.70
CA ASN A 562 21.76 12.91 -22.09
C ASN A 562 20.27 13.17 -22.44
N GLU A 563 19.64 14.21 -21.90
CA GLU A 563 18.66 14.96 -22.71
C GLU A 563 18.83 16.48 -22.47
N ASP A 564 19.17 17.23 -23.52
CA ASP A 564 19.32 18.70 -23.49
C ASP A 564 18.07 19.44 -23.00
N ARG A 565 16.93 18.72 -22.91
CA ARG A 565 15.59 19.22 -22.56
C ARG A 565 15.14 18.86 -21.13
N THR A 566 16.02 18.28 -20.31
CA THR A 566 15.75 17.95 -18.90
C THR A 566 15.99 19.14 -17.97
N ILE A 567 15.44 19.04 -16.76
CA ILE A 567 15.73 19.94 -15.62
C ILE A 567 17.25 20.00 -15.38
N ARG A 568 17.78 21.20 -15.13
CA ARG A 568 19.20 21.43 -14.87
C ARG A 568 19.55 21.07 -13.42
N ALA A 569 20.83 20.82 -13.16
CA ALA A 569 21.30 20.70 -11.79
C ALA A 569 21.09 22.03 -11.05
N PRO A 570 20.82 22.02 -9.73
CA PRO A 570 20.61 23.26 -8.99
C PRO A 570 21.88 24.10 -8.93
N TYR A 571 21.70 25.41 -8.84
CA TYR A 571 22.78 26.41 -8.93
C TYR A 571 23.98 26.14 -7.99
N SER A 572 23.72 25.70 -6.75
CA SER A 572 24.77 25.50 -5.75
C SER A 572 25.59 24.22 -5.92
N TYR A 573 25.29 23.40 -6.94
CA TYR A 573 25.85 22.06 -7.13
C TYR A 573 26.81 22.01 -8.33
N GLU A 574 28.01 21.52 -8.08
CA GLU A 574 29.07 21.38 -9.08
C GLU A 574 29.18 19.93 -9.55
N LEU A 575 29.39 19.75 -10.85
CA LEU A 575 29.65 18.44 -11.45
C LEU A 575 30.99 17.89 -10.93
N ILE A 576 30.96 16.70 -10.33
CA ILE A 576 32.17 16.03 -9.80
C ILE A 576 32.50 14.72 -10.51
N ASP A 577 31.53 14.09 -11.16
CA ASP A 577 31.72 12.86 -11.93
C ASP A 577 30.75 12.75 -13.11
N GLU A 578 31.25 12.27 -14.25
CA GLU A 578 30.49 12.01 -15.47
C GLU A 578 30.43 10.49 -15.68
N ALA A 579 29.32 9.83 -15.29
CA ALA A 579 29.14 8.41 -15.53
C ALA A 579 28.25 8.14 -16.74
N ASP A 580 28.18 6.87 -17.19
CA ASP A 580 27.55 6.47 -18.46
C ASP A 580 26.04 6.80 -18.55
N SER A 581 25.32 6.94 -17.42
CA SER A 581 23.87 7.24 -17.42
C SER A 581 23.42 8.34 -16.46
N TYR A 582 24.24 8.67 -15.45
CA TYR A 582 23.94 9.69 -14.46
C TYR A 582 25.20 10.50 -14.19
N ASP A 583 25.07 11.81 -14.24
CA ASP A 583 26.08 12.76 -13.81
C ASP A 583 25.93 12.97 -12.30
N VAL A 584 27.05 13.05 -11.58
CA VAL A 584 27.07 13.26 -10.13
C VAL A 584 27.46 14.70 -9.83
N TYR A 585 26.57 15.39 -9.11
CA TYR A 585 26.81 16.74 -8.63
C TYR A 585 26.96 16.75 -7.11
N ARG A 586 27.78 17.66 -6.60
CA ARG A 586 27.97 17.90 -5.17
C ARG A 586 27.83 19.37 -4.85
N THR A 587 27.21 19.71 -3.72
CA THR A 587 27.16 21.09 -3.22
C THR A 587 28.56 21.69 -3.09
N SER A 588 28.72 22.93 -3.54
CA SER A 588 29.99 23.67 -3.53
C SER A 588 30.49 24.02 -2.13
N ARG A 589 29.58 24.18 -1.16
CA ARG A 589 29.87 24.64 0.21
C ARG A 589 29.51 23.63 1.31
N GLY A 590 29.10 22.42 0.94
CA GLY A 590 28.63 21.40 1.88
C GLY A 590 27.14 21.55 2.21
N ALA A 591 26.54 20.50 2.75
CA ALA A 591 25.15 20.50 3.21
C ALA A 591 25.08 19.75 4.54
N SER A 592 24.07 20.08 5.35
CA SER A 592 23.88 19.47 6.66
C SER A 592 22.40 19.27 6.94
N MET A 593 22.03 18.15 7.56
CA MET A 593 20.68 17.97 8.11
C MET A 593 20.46 18.73 9.42
N VAL A 594 21.52 19.28 10.02
CA VAL A 594 21.45 20.02 11.28
C VAL A 594 22.22 21.33 11.15
N TYR A 595 21.54 22.46 11.36
CA TYR A 595 22.13 23.79 11.23
C TYR A 595 21.32 24.83 12.02
N PHE A 596 21.82 26.06 12.14
CA PHE A 596 21.14 27.12 12.88
C PHE A 596 20.21 27.97 12.02
N TYR A 597 19.19 28.55 12.66
CA TYR A 597 18.55 29.80 12.26
C TYR A 597 18.70 30.82 13.37
N ASP A 598 18.93 32.08 13.01
CA ASP A 598 19.01 33.16 13.99
C ASP A 598 17.63 33.54 14.53
N GLU A 599 16.62 33.52 13.67
CA GLU A 599 15.26 34.00 13.97
C GLU A 599 14.20 33.01 13.48
N ALA A 600 12.99 33.19 14.01
CA ALA A 600 11.85 32.35 13.68
C ALA A 600 10.64 33.19 13.30
N VAL A 601 9.86 32.69 12.34
CA VAL A 601 8.67 33.35 11.78
C VAL A 601 7.42 32.52 12.04
N SER A 602 6.27 33.20 12.13
CA SER A 602 4.98 32.56 12.35
C SER A 602 4.57 31.65 11.20
N TYR A 603 3.85 30.58 11.54
CA TYR A 603 3.26 29.67 10.56
C TYR A 603 2.18 30.34 9.68
N ASP A 604 1.49 31.37 10.19
CA ASP A 604 0.51 32.13 9.40
C ASP A 604 1.18 32.91 8.25
N ASP A 605 2.39 33.46 8.48
CA ASP A 605 3.17 34.11 7.44
C ASP A 605 3.56 33.10 6.35
N TYR A 606 4.02 31.91 6.74
CA TYR A 606 4.36 30.82 5.83
C TYR A 606 3.17 30.44 4.93
N LEU A 607 1.97 30.29 5.50
CA LEU A 607 0.77 29.97 4.71
C LEU A 607 0.32 31.12 3.80
N SER A 608 0.66 32.37 4.13
CA SER A 608 0.31 33.54 3.32
C SER A 608 1.17 33.71 2.07
N CYS A 609 2.36 33.10 2.07
CA CYS A 609 3.28 33.06 0.94
C CYS A 609 2.84 32.02 -0.10
N ASP A 610 3.17 32.25 -1.36
CA ASP A 610 3.14 31.21 -2.39
C ASP A 610 4.37 30.25 -2.27
N PRO A 611 4.46 29.18 -3.07
CA PRO A 611 5.59 28.25 -3.00
C PRO A 611 6.99 28.86 -3.19
N ILE A 612 7.16 29.90 -4.02
CA ILE A 612 8.49 30.49 -4.26
C ILE A 612 8.88 31.42 -3.11
N GLU A 613 7.92 32.20 -2.60
CA GLU A 613 8.07 33.06 -1.43
C GLU A 613 8.35 32.22 -0.17
N ARG A 614 7.72 31.05 -0.04
CA ARG A 614 7.97 30.09 1.05
C ARG A 614 9.42 29.61 1.06
N GLU A 615 10.03 29.34 -0.10
CA GLU A 615 11.45 28.97 -0.16
C GLU A 615 12.36 30.09 0.35
N GLU A 616 12.07 31.33 -0.05
CA GLU A 616 12.85 32.51 0.34
C GLU A 616 12.70 32.80 1.84
N LEU A 617 11.48 32.60 2.36
CA LEU A 617 11.18 32.70 3.78
C LEU A 617 11.96 31.65 4.58
N THR A 618 11.87 30.37 4.20
CA THR A 618 12.56 29.27 4.92
C THR A 618 14.07 29.29 4.72
N ALA A 619 14.59 29.99 3.72
CA ALA A 619 16.03 30.19 3.55
C ALA A 619 16.63 31.19 4.54
N ARG A 620 15.81 31.93 5.30
CA ARG A 620 16.27 32.95 6.27
C ARG A 620 15.74 32.71 7.68
N TYR A 621 14.52 32.19 7.78
CA TYR A 621 13.80 32.08 9.04
C TYR A 621 13.35 30.65 9.29
N CYS A 622 13.40 30.24 10.56
CA CYS A 622 12.78 29.00 10.99
C CYS A 622 11.27 29.22 11.17
N VAL A 623 10.43 28.55 10.39
CA VAL A 623 8.97 28.67 10.54
C VAL A 623 8.52 27.80 11.71
N VAL A 624 7.97 28.37 12.78
CA VAL A 624 7.46 27.62 13.94
C VAL A 624 6.15 28.21 14.48
N GLU A 625 5.33 27.35 15.09
CA GLU A 625 4.09 27.81 15.73
C GLU A 625 4.37 28.78 16.89
N GLY A 626 3.58 29.86 16.96
CA GLY A 626 3.66 30.85 18.05
C GLY A 626 4.79 31.88 17.93
N ALA A 627 5.60 31.85 16.86
CA ALA A 627 6.54 32.91 16.53
C ALA A 627 5.82 34.20 16.08
N SER A 628 6.56 35.31 16.05
CA SER A 628 6.02 36.60 15.61
C SER A 628 5.96 36.70 14.08
N SER A 629 5.05 37.52 13.56
CA SER A 629 4.99 37.80 12.13
C SER A 629 6.09 38.79 11.74
N VAL A 630 6.81 38.49 10.65
CA VAL A 630 7.89 39.32 10.10
C VAL A 630 7.72 39.56 8.59
N LEU A 631 6.60 39.15 7.98
CA LEU A 631 6.38 39.22 6.53
C LEU A 631 6.70 40.58 5.90
N SER A 632 6.43 41.69 6.61
CA SER A 632 6.72 43.04 6.12
C SER A 632 8.21 43.38 5.97
N GLU A 633 9.09 42.55 6.53
CA GLU A 633 10.54 42.71 6.53
C GLU A 633 11.22 41.78 5.51
N VAL A 634 10.49 40.82 4.94
CA VAL A 634 10.99 39.93 3.89
C VAL A 634 10.96 40.67 2.56
N THR A 635 12.10 40.69 1.87
CA THR A 635 12.18 41.20 0.49
C THR A 635 12.09 40.03 -0.47
N ASP A 636 11.25 40.15 -1.48
CA ASP A 636 11.17 39.20 -2.59
C ASP A 636 12.52 39.18 -3.35
N ASP A 637 13.13 38.01 -3.47
CA ASP A 637 14.40 37.79 -4.20
C ASP A 637 14.19 37.12 -5.54
N HIS A 638 12.99 37.30 -6.09
CA HIS A 638 12.61 36.89 -7.42
C HIS A 638 12.00 38.06 -8.19
N ASN A 639 11.94 37.92 -9.51
CA ASN A 639 11.22 38.81 -10.39
C ASN A 639 10.01 38.06 -10.96
N GLU A 640 8.82 38.62 -10.82
CA GLU A 640 7.64 38.13 -11.52
C GLU A 640 7.56 38.73 -12.93
N LEU A 641 7.46 37.86 -13.94
CA LEU A 641 7.28 38.24 -15.33
C LEU A 641 5.79 38.17 -15.70
N GLY A 642 5.26 39.28 -16.22
CA GLY A 642 3.97 39.25 -16.90
C GLY A 642 4.05 38.49 -18.23
N TYR A 643 2.93 37.94 -18.68
CA TYR A 643 2.82 37.22 -19.94
C TYR A 643 1.56 37.61 -20.72
N GLU A 644 1.57 37.33 -22.02
CA GLU A 644 0.38 37.40 -22.87
C GLU A 644 0.09 36.04 -23.51
N ILE A 645 -1.17 35.60 -23.50
CA ILE A 645 -1.56 34.37 -24.20
C ILE A 645 -1.58 34.66 -25.70
N SER A 646 -0.61 34.13 -26.44
CA SER A 646 -0.40 34.43 -27.87
C SER A 646 -1.07 33.41 -28.78
N HIS A 647 -1.10 32.14 -28.37
CA HIS A 647 -1.65 31.05 -29.14
C HIS A 647 -2.25 29.95 -28.25
N SER A 648 -3.25 29.25 -28.78
CA SER A 648 -3.74 28.00 -28.20
C SER A 648 -4.13 27.04 -29.32
N ASP A 649 -3.74 25.78 -29.22
CA ASP A 649 -4.04 24.74 -30.21
C ASP A 649 -4.67 23.52 -29.53
N GLY A 650 -5.63 22.90 -30.21
CA GLY A 650 -6.32 21.70 -29.69
C GLY A 650 -7.27 21.92 -28.49
N LEU A 651 -7.53 23.19 -28.11
CA LEU A 651 -8.33 23.55 -26.93
C LEU A 651 -9.67 24.22 -27.30
N SER A 652 -10.66 24.02 -26.44
CA SER A 652 -11.92 24.79 -26.46
C SER A 652 -12.27 25.25 -25.05
N TYR A 653 -12.94 26.39 -24.93
CA TYR A 653 -13.18 27.06 -23.65
C TYR A 653 -14.68 27.13 -23.35
N ASP A 654 -15.09 26.80 -22.12
CA ASP A 654 -16.45 27.03 -21.59
C ASP A 654 -16.37 27.49 -20.13
N ASN A 655 -16.93 28.66 -19.81
CA ASN A 655 -17.02 29.24 -18.46
C ASN A 655 -15.77 29.00 -17.58
N ASP A 656 -14.60 29.42 -18.08
CA ASP A 656 -13.27 29.32 -17.44
C ASP A 656 -12.64 27.91 -17.40
N ALA A 657 -13.32 26.87 -17.90
CA ALA A 657 -12.75 25.53 -18.09
C ALA A 657 -12.12 25.35 -19.49
N VAL A 658 -10.99 24.62 -19.52
CA VAL A 658 -10.26 24.23 -20.73
C VAL A 658 -10.64 22.80 -21.10
N HIS A 659 -11.37 22.64 -22.20
CA HIS A 659 -11.72 21.34 -22.74
C HIS A 659 -10.70 20.88 -23.78
N VAL A 660 -10.13 19.69 -23.54
CA VAL A 660 -9.08 19.07 -24.34
C VAL A 660 -9.67 17.87 -25.08
N ALA A 661 -9.84 18.00 -26.40
CA ALA A 661 -10.50 16.98 -27.22
C ALA A 661 -9.56 15.87 -27.72
N SER A 662 -8.25 16.14 -27.74
CA SER A 662 -7.20 15.21 -28.13
C SER A 662 -5.91 15.51 -27.39
N ASP A 663 -5.06 14.51 -27.23
CA ASP A 663 -3.74 14.64 -26.62
C ASP A 663 -2.95 15.81 -27.26
N LEU A 664 -2.13 16.48 -26.44
CA LEU A 664 -1.18 17.54 -26.83
C LEU A 664 -1.79 18.93 -27.12
N GLY A 665 -3.00 19.21 -26.65
CA GLY A 665 -3.51 20.58 -26.64
C GLY A 665 -2.62 21.48 -25.78
N TYR A 666 -2.38 22.73 -26.20
CA TYR A 666 -1.52 23.64 -25.42
C TYR A 666 -1.95 25.10 -25.49
N ILE A 667 -1.53 25.84 -24.45
CA ILE A 667 -1.58 27.30 -24.39
C ILE A 667 -0.13 27.80 -24.44
N GLU A 668 0.12 28.81 -25.28
CA GLU A 668 1.41 29.49 -25.38
C GLU A 668 1.34 30.86 -24.72
N LEU A 669 2.27 31.09 -23.80
CA LEU A 669 2.44 32.31 -23.02
C LEU A 669 3.70 33.02 -23.52
N ASP A 670 3.54 34.14 -24.20
CA ASP A 670 4.67 34.99 -24.58
C ASP A 670 5.14 35.77 -23.34
N ILE A 671 6.44 35.70 -23.06
CA ILE A 671 7.06 36.37 -21.91
C ILE A 671 8.11 37.37 -22.38
N PRO A 672 8.50 38.37 -21.56
CA PRO A 672 9.73 39.11 -21.79
C PRO A 672 10.93 38.16 -21.90
N ASP A 673 11.81 38.40 -22.89
CA ASP A 673 13.03 37.61 -23.10
C ASP A 673 13.78 37.39 -21.76
N ALA A 674 13.84 36.14 -21.32
CA ALA A 674 14.58 35.72 -20.14
C ALA A 674 15.82 34.92 -20.57
N GLN A 675 16.99 35.22 -20.02
CA GLN A 675 18.23 34.53 -20.36
C GLN A 675 19.21 34.62 -19.19
N ASN A 676 19.96 33.54 -18.93
CA ASN A 676 20.89 33.41 -17.80
C ASN A 676 20.21 33.57 -16.43
N ASN A 677 18.98 33.06 -16.32
CA ASN A 677 18.18 33.13 -15.10
C ASN A 677 17.74 31.72 -14.68
N GLU A 678 17.53 31.52 -13.39
CA GLU A 678 16.61 30.47 -12.93
C GLU A 678 15.19 30.85 -13.37
N ILE A 679 14.45 29.89 -13.91
CA ILE A 679 13.07 30.07 -14.35
C ILE A 679 12.18 29.09 -13.59
N ASN A 680 11.14 29.62 -12.94
CA ASN A 680 10.13 28.86 -12.22
C ASN A 680 8.73 29.22 -12.74
N VAL A 681 7.85 28.25 -12.89
CA VAL A 681 6.46 28.44 -13.34
C VAL A 681 5.52 27.83 -12.32
N LEU A 682 4.78 28.68 -11.61
CA LEU A 682 3.73 28.27 -10.69
C LEU A 682 2.42 28.13 -11.46
N VAL A 683 1.82 26.95 -11.42
CA VAL A 683 0.49 26.69 -11.94
C VAL A 683 -0.43 26.40 -10.76
N SER A 684 -1.36 27.31 -10.49
CA SER A 684 -2.25 27.20 -9.33
C SER A 684 -3.59 26.57 -9.70
N GLY A 685 -4.25 25.90 -8.77
CA GLY A 685 -5.61 25.40 -8.93
C GLY A 685 -5.78 24.37 -10.06
N LEU A 686 -4.73 23.65 -10.46
CA LEU A 686 -4.77 22.68 -11.54
C LEU A 686 -5.65 21.50 -11.15
N ASN A 687 -6.69 21.29 -11.93
CA ASN A 687 -7.64 20.21 -11.75
C ASN A 687 -8.05 19.62 -13.09
N HIS A 688 -8.47 18.36 -13.03
CA HIS A 688 -8.94 17.61 -14.17
C HIS A 688 -10.20 16.84 -13.78
N GLU A 689 -11.17 16.84 -14.68
CA GLU A 689 -12.32 15.97 -14.68
C GLU A 689 -12.27 15.09 -15.94
N GLY A 690 -12.13 13.78 -15.76
CA GLY A 690 -12.09 12.85 -16.88
C GLY A 690 -11.51 11.48 -16.54
N ASP A 691 -10.42 11.13 -17.22
CA ASP A 691 -9.63 9.94 -16.91
C ASP A 691 -9.02 10.00 -15.50
N TYR A 692 -8.83 8.84 -14.89
CA TYR A 692 -8.34 8.75 -13.52
C TYR A 692 -6.94 9.38 -13.33
N TYR A 693 -6.04 9.15 -14.28
CA TYR A 693 -4.73 9.80 -14.33
C TYR A 693 -4.71 10.79 -15.47
N TYR A 694 -4.08 11.94 -15.25
CA TYR A 694 -3.83 12.93 -16.28
C TYR A 694 -2.37 13.38 -16.26
N GLN A 695 -1.89 13.88 -17.39
CA GLN A 695 -0.57 14.48 -17.49
C GLN A 695 -0.69 15.94 -17.94
N PHE A 696 0.03 16.81 -17.24
CA PHE A 696 0.20 18.22 -17.56
C PHE A 696 1.68 18.53 -17.66
N ALA A 697 2.12 19.31 -18.63
CA ALA A 697 3.54 19.62 -18.82
C ALA A 697 3.79 21.10 -19.09
N VAL A 698 4.93 21.59 -18.62
CA VAL A 698 5.42 22.95 -18.87
C VAL A 698 6.69 22.85 -19.70
N VAL A 699 6.74 23.60 -20.80
CA VAL A 699 7.87 23.60 -21.72
C VAL A 699 8.34 25.03 -21.97
N LEU A 700 9.64 25.28 -21.73
CA LEU A 700 10.31 26.54 -22.03
C LEU A 700 10.75 26.57 -23.50
N MET A 701 10.50 27.67 -24.19
CA MET A 701 10.68 27.80 -25.64
C MET A 701 11.61 28.97 -26.01
N ASP A 702 12.44 28.76 -27.05
CA ASP A 702 13.17 29.78 -27.81
C ASP A 702 12.63 29.77 -29.25
N GLY A 703 11.61 30.60 -29.52
CA GLY A 703 10.78 30.48 -30.70
C GLY A 703 10.15 29.09 -30.82
N ASP A 704 10.48 28.33 -31.87
CA ASP A 704 9.95 26.98 -32.08
C ASP A 704 10.76 25.87 -31.39
N LYS A 705 11.89 26.21 -30.74
CA LYS A 705 12.78 25.23 -30.11
C LYS A 705 12.40 25.05 -28.63
N ALA A 706 12.01 23.84 -28.26
CA ALA A 706 11.90 23.45 -26.85
C ALA A 706 13.29 23.40 -26.20
N VAL A 707 13.51 24.20 -25.16
CA VAL A 707 14.75 24.34 -24.40
C VAL A 707 14.76 23.42 -23.19
N ALA A 708 13.69 23.42 -22.39
CA ALA A 708 13.54 22.56 -21.22
C ALA A 708 12.06 22.18 -21.02
N ALA A 709 11.81 21.01 -20.42
CA ALA A 709 10.47 20.52 -20.13
C ALA A 709 10.44 19.74 -18.82
N ASP A 710 9.33 19.86 -18.09
CA ASP A 710 8.98 18.97 -16.98
C ASP A 710 7.46 18.78 -16.95
N PHE A 711 7.01 17.77 -16.22
CA PHE A 711 5.60 17.38 -16.22
C PHE A 711 5.12 16.93 -14.85
N PHE A 712 3.81 16.96 -14.67
CA PHE A 712 3.09 16.42 -13.54
C PHE A 712 2.13 15.31 -13.99
N ALA A 713 2.16 14.18 -13.29
CA ALA A 713 1.20 13.10 -13.43
C ALA A 713 0.20 13.18 -12.27
N GLY A 714 -0.98 13.75 -12.55
CA GLY A 714 -2.02 14.02 -11.58
C GLY A 714 -3.07 12.92 -11.47
N ILE A 715 -3.90 13.04 -10.44
CA ILE A 715 -5.06 12.17 -10.16
C ILE A 715 -6.33 13.02 -10.14
N ASP A 716 -7.39 12.52 -10.77
CA ASP A 716 -8.74 13.12 -10.75
C ASP A 716 -9.33 13.19 -9.32
N LYS A 717 -9.99 14.32 -9.01
CA LYS A 717 -10.63 14.62 -7.70
C LYS A 717 -11.64 13.57 -7.24
N GLY A 718 -12.29 12.88 -8.17
CA GLY A 718 -13.27 11.83 -7.90
C GLY A 718 -12.67 10.50 -7.45
N PHE A 719 -11.34 10.35 -7.48
CA PHE A 719 -10.69 9.12 -7.09
C PHE A 719 -10.25 9.05 -5.62
N ALA A 720 -10.25 7.84 -5.07
CA ALA A 720 -10.01 7.57 -3.66
C ALA A 720 -8.59 7.90 -3.15
N TYR A 721 -7.65 8.20 -4.05
CA TYR A 721 -6.26 8.56 -3.74
C TYR A 721 -5.92 9.99 -4.19
N TYR A 722 -6.93 10.82 -4.44
CA TYR A 722 -6.73 12.25 -4.61
C TYR A 722 -6.34 12.89 -3.26
N HIS A 723 -5.33 13.76 -3.28
CA HIS A 723 -4.74 14.36 -2.09
C HIS A 723 -4.59 15.89 -2.17
N GLY A 724 -5.36 16.57 -3.02
CA GLY A 724 -5.42 18.04 -2.99
C GLY A 724 -4.26 18.78 -3.67
N LYS A 725 -3.35 18.07 -4.36
CA LYS A 725 -2.24 18.68 -5.10
C LYS A 725 -2.73 19.46 -6.32
N GLU A 726 -3.02 20.73 -6.11
CA GLU A 726 -3.56 21.66 -7.11
C GLU A 726 -2.55 22.75 -7.50
N ASP A 727 -1.61 23.10 -6.63
CA ASP A 727 -0.61 24.13 -6.86
C ASP A 727 0.76 23.48 -7.14
N LEU A 728 1.34 23.77 -8.29
CA LEU A 728 2.52 23.07 -8.81
C LEU A 728 3.60 24.07 -9.24
N LEU A 729 4.78 24.01 -8.65
CA LEU A 729 5.91 24.85 -9.02
C LEU A 729 6.92 24.06 -9.88
N PHE A 730 6.90 24.34 -11.18
CA PHE A 730 7.86 23.80 -12.14
C PHE A 730 9.15 24.62 -12.08
N SER A 731 10.25 24.00 -11.60
CA SER A 731 11.57 24.65 -11.51
C SER A 731 12.53 24.03 -12.52
N PHE A 732 13.16 24.86 -13.35
CA PHE A 732 14.02 24.41 -14.44
C PHE A 732 15.52 24.57 -14.16
N GLY A 733 15.87 25.17 -13.01
CA GLY A 733 17.23 25.62 -12.71
C GLY A 733 17.68 26.77 -13.62
N CYS A 734 18.98 27.07 -13.63
CA CYS A 734 19.53 28.15 -14.44
C CYS A 734 19.56 27.80 -15.93
N ILE A 735 18.90 28.63 -16.75
CA ILE A 735 18.84 28.47 -18.22
C ILE A 735 19.71 29.53 -18.89
N GLU A 736 20.74 29.09 -19.60
CA GLU A 736 21.65 29.96 -20.38
C GLU A 736 21.07 30.37 -21.74
N ASP A 737 20.24 29.51 -22.33
CA ASP A 737 19.50 29.80 -23.57
C ASP A 737 18.51 30.95 -23.35
N LYS A 738 18.19 31.68 -24.41
CA LYS A 738 17.09 32.66 -24.39
C LYS A 738 15.76 31.91 -24.32
N ILE A 739 14.83 32.37 -23.49
CA ILE A 739 13.43 31.95 -23.47
C ILE A 739 12.54 33.15 -23.81
N ASP A 740 11.64 32.99 -24.78
CA ASP A 740 10.66 34.02 -25.16
C ASP A 740 9.19 33.57 -25.04
N SER A 741 8.93 32.27 -24.92
CA SER A 741 7.59 31.77 -24.59
C SER A 741 7.62 30.51 -23.71
N ILE A 742 6.48 30.24 -23.07
CA ILE A 742 6.22 29.05 -22.24
C ILE A 742 4.98 28.36 -22.77
N ARG A 743 5.03 27.04 -22.97
CA ARG A 743 3.88 26.24 -23.39
C ARG A 743 3.38 25.35 -22.25
N LEU A 744 2.08 25.47 -21.97
CA LEU A 744 1.35 24.63 -21.04
C LEU A 744 0.62 23.54 -21.83
N TYR A 745 1.08 22.30 -21.73
CA TYR A 745 0.55 21.16 -22.45
C TYR A 745 -0.43 20.34 -21.59
N PHE A 746 -1.59 20.06 -22.16
CA PHE A 746 -2.61 19.17 -21.63
C PHE A 746 -2.53 17.84 -22.38
N ASN A 747 -1.78 16.89 -21.81
CA ASN A 747 -1.42 15.64 -22.49
C ASN A 747 -2.48 14.54 -22.36
N THR A 748 -3.58 14.81 -21.67
CA THR A 748 -4.68 13.86 -21.48
C THR A 748 -5.99 14.52 -21.86
N PRO A 749 -6.90 13.83 -22.59
CA PRO A 749 -8.22 14.36 -22.86
C PRO A 749 -9.02 14.55 -21.57
N GLY A 750 -9.85 15.59 -21.53
CA GLY A 750 -10.68 15.89 -20.36
C GLY A 750 -11.01 17.36 -20.23
N GLU A 751 -11.65 17.68 -19.12
CA GLU A 751 -11.94 19.05 -18.72
C GLU A 751 -10.94 19.48 -17.66
N TYR A 752 -10.22 20.56 -17.90
CA TYR A 752 -9.25 21.13 -16.98
C TYR A 752 -9.75 22.45 -16.42
N SER A 753 -9.48 22.68 -15.15
CA SER A 753 -9.49 24.02 -14.57
C SER A 753 -8.09 24.35 -14.07
N LEU A 754 -7.69 25.60 -14.28
CA LEU A 754 -6.45 26.17 -13.76
C LEU A 754 -6.77 27.57 -13.24
N GLY A 755 -6.18 27.92 -12.11
CA GLY A 755 -6.21 29.25 -11.53
C GLY A 755 -5.19 30.15 -12.21
N ASP A 756 -4.37 30.84 -11.42
CA ASP A 756 -3.34 31.72 -11.94
C ASP A 756 -2.08 30.97 -12.33
N VAL A 757 -1.39 31.48 -13.36
CA VAL A 757 -0.06 31.03 -13.76
C VAL A 757 0.90 32.17 -13.48
N SER A 758 1.91 31.93 -12.64
CA SER A 758 2.95 32.93 -12.34
C SER A 758 4.29 32.47 -12.88
N VAL A 759 5.02 33.39 -13.52
CA VAL A 759 6.35 33.11 -14.08
C VAL A 759 7.37 33.89 -13.29
N TYR A 760 8.24 33.18 -12.59
CA TYR A 760 9.26 33.79 -11.74
C TYR A 760 10.65 33.56 -12.31
N THR A 761 11.49 34.58 -12.21
CA THR A 761 12.91 34.48 -12.58
C THR A 761 13.81 34.96 -11.45
N ARG A 762 14.94 34.30 -11.26
CA ARG A 762 16.03 34.76 -10.40
C ARG A 762 17.30 34.89 -11.21
N ASP A 763 17.92 36.06 -11.17
CA ASP A 763 19.25 36.24 -11.74
C ASP A 763 20.33 35.65 -10.83
N ILE A 764 21.57 35.59 -11.34
CA ILE A 764 22.71 35.02 -10.60
C ILE A 764 22.99 35.78 -9.30
N ASP A 765 22.83 37.11 -9.28
CA ASP A 765 23.09 37.92 -8.09
C ASP A 765 22.05 37.63 -7.00
N GLN A 766 20.79 37.42 -7.37
CA GLN A 766 19.70 37.00 -6.47
C GLN A 766 19.94 35.59 -5.91
N LEU A 767 20.35 34.64 -6.76
CA LEU A 767 20.68 33.27 -6.34
C LEU A 767 21.89 33.25 -5.39
N ASP A 768 22.93 34.02 -5.70
CA ASP A 768 24.09 34.20 -4.83
C ASP A 768 23.69 34.80 -3.49
N LYS A 769 22.83 35.82 -3.48
CA LYS A 769 22.31 36.43 -2.25
C LYS A 769 21.56 35.40 -1.41
N LEU A 770 20.56 34.72 -1.96
CA LEU A 770 19.77 33.71 -1.22
C LEU A 770 20.63 32.57 -0.68
N THR A 771 21.56 32.09 -1.49
CA THR A 771 22.50 31.04 -1.06
C THR A 771 23.40 31.54 0.05
N ASN A 772 23.91 32.76 -0.04
CA ASN A 772 24.73 33.36 1.02
C ASN A 772 23.94 33.61 2.30
N ASP A 773 22.70 34.11 2.21
CA ASP A 773 21.82 34.33 3.34
C ASP A 773 21.61 33.02 4.13
N PHE A 774 21.34 31.91 3.43
CA PHE A 774 21.25 30.59 4.05
C PHE A 774 22.52 30.21 4.81
N TYR A 775 23.68 30.28 4.16
CA TYR A 775 24.94 29.87 4.79
C TYR A 775 25.42 30.83 5.89
N GLU A 776 24.99 32.10 5.89
CA GLU A 776 25.37 33.09 6.91
C GLU A 776 24.80 32.75 8.28
N HIS A 777 23.57 32.22 8.34
CA HIS A 777 22.96 31.82 9.60
C HIS A 777 23.14 30.32 9.93
N ALA A 778 23.40 29.47 8.92
CA ALA A 778 23.47 28.03 9.10
C ALA A 778 24.66 27.58 9.96
N ASP A 779 25.78 28.33 9.92
CA ASP A 779 27.03 28.08 10.67
C ASP A 779 27.42 26.60 10.73
N LEU A 780 27.54 25.97 9.55
CA LEU A 780 27.73 24.51 9.44
C LEU A 780 28.97 23.99 10.18
N ASP A 781 30.01 24.81 10.32
CA ASP A 781 31.25 24.45 11.03
C ASP A 781 31.09 24.43 12.56
N ASP A 782 30.06 25.11 13.10
CA ASP A 782 29.78 25.20 14.54
C ASP A 782 28.80 24.13 15.04
N VAL A 783 28.36 23.25 14.13
CA VAL A 783 27.47 22.13 14.42
C VAL A 783 28.11 20.82 13.96
N SER A 784 28.14 19.84 14.85
CA SER A 784 28.49 18.46 14.52
C SER A 784 27.46 17.51 15.09
N TYR A 785 27.14 16.45 14.37
CA TYR A 785 26.09 15.52 14.80
C TYR A 785 26.38 14.10 14.35
N GLU A 786 25.72 13.17 15.04
CA GLU A 786 25.66 11.76 14.69
C GLU A 786 24.20 11.30 14.86
N ILE A 787 23.61 10.83 13.76
CA ILE A 787 22.31 10.17 13.73
C ILE A 787 22.55 8.66 13.68
N SER A 788 22.04 7.95 14.67
CA SER A 788 22.18 6.50 14.79
C SER A 788 20.89 5.90 15.33
N GLY A 789 20.08 5.36 14.41
CA GLY A 789 18.80 4.74 14.74
C GLY A 789 17.87 5.68 15.53
N ASN A 790 17.64 5.36 16.79
CA ASN A 790 16.74 6.11 17.68
C ASN A 790 17.37 7.39 18.27
N HIS A 791 18.66 7.64 18.02
CA HIS A 791 19.43 8.66 18.70
C HIS A 791 19.97 9.70 17.72
N ILE A 792 19.86 10.97 18.09
CA ILE A 792 20.53 12.08 17.43
C ILE A 792 21.34 12.83 18.49
N ASN A 793 22.66 12.79 18.36
CA ASN A 793 23.57 13.52 19.25
C ASN A 793 24.17 14.70 18.49
N ILE A 794 24.04 15.90 19.03
CA ILE A 794 24.47 17.14 18.38
C ILE A 794 25.34 17.92 19.35
N ASN A 795 26.52 18.35 18.91
CA ASN A 795 27.30 19.37 19.58
C ASN A 795 27.18 20.66 18.79
N ALA A 796 26.74 21.72 19.45
CA ALA A 796 26.44 22.99 18.82
C ALA A 796 27.13 24.13 19.58
N VAL A 797 27.76 25.07 18.87
CA VAL A 797 28.35 26.28 19.44
C VAL A 797 27.61 27.48 18.88
N ALA A 798 26.80 28.13 19.72
CA ALA A 798 26.05 29.31 19.32
C ALA A 798 26.64 30.57 19.95
N ASP A 799 26.85 31.61 19.14
CA ASP A 799 27.34 32.93 19.57
C ASP A 799 26.24 33.79 20.22
N ARG A 800 24.97 33.49 19.94
CA ARG A 800 23.76 34.08 20.50
C ARG A 800 22.69 33.00 20.69
N ASP A 801 21.54 33.38 21.28
CA ASP A 801 20.38 32.48 21.29
C ASP A 801 19.93 32.24 19.84
N LYS A 802 19.84 30.97 19.42
CA LYS A 802 19.49 30.55 18.06
C LYS A 802 18.48 29.40 18.08
N TYR A 803 17.94 29.07 16.92
CA TYR A 803 17.13 27.88 16.68
C TYR A 803 18.00 26.84 15.99
N LEU A 804 18.24 25.71 16.64
CA LEU A 804 18.88 24.55 16.04
C LEU A 804 17.82 23.78 15.24
N TYR A 805 17.90 23.84 13.92
CA TYR A 805 17.03 23.13 13.01
C TYR A 805 17.59 21.74 12.71
N ILE A 806 16.70 20.76 12.69
CA ILE A 806 16.99 19.37 12.36
C ILE A 806 16.03 18.98 11.24
N ALA A 807 16.55 18.77 10.03
CA ALA A 807 15.82 18.31 8.85
C ALA A 807 15.37 16.84 8.98
N VAL A 808 14.88 16.42 10.14
CA VAL A 808 14.33 15.11 10.46
C VAL A 808 12.84 15.29 10.76
N PRO A 809 11.94 14.49 10.18
CA PRO A 809 10.50 14.71 10.31
C PRO A 809 10.03 14.75 11.77
N TYR A 810 9.19 15.73 12.09
CA TYR A 810 8.56 15.89 13.38
C TYR A 810 7.67 14.68 13.70
N SER A 811 7.75 14.23 14.95
CA SER A 811 6.92 13.17 15.51
C SER A 811 6.80 13.38 17.01
N GLU A 812 5.62 13.10 17.58
CA GLU A 812 5.41 13.10 19.03
C GLU A 812 6.32 12.09 19.77
N GLY A 813 6.95 11.17 19.05
CA GLY A 813 7.88 10.18 19.60
C GLY A 813 9.27 10.73 19.92
N TRP A 814 9.66 11.88 19.38
CA TRP A 814 10.95 12.51 19.66
C TRP A 814 10.94 13.25 20.99
N THR A 815 12.05 13.15 21.72
CA THR A 815 12.31 13.94 22.93
C THR A 815 13.71 14.53 22.85
N ALA A 816 13.94 15.71 23.43
CA ALA A 816 15.23 16.39 23.41
C ALA A 816 15.69 16.83 24.80
N THR A 817 17.00 16.87 25.00
CA THR A 817 17.65 17.53 26.14
C THR A 817 18.77 18.44 25.66
N ILE A 818 19.00 19.55 26.36
CA ILE A 818 20.16 20.45 26.20
C ILE A 818 20.95 20.36 27.51
N ASP A 819 22.21 19.93 27.43
CA ASP A 819 23.10 19.71 28.59
C ASP A 819 22.46 18.84 29.69
N GLY A 820 21.62 17.87 29.28
CA GLY A 820 20.89 16.96 30.17
C GLY A 820 19.60 17.51 30.77
N GLU A 821 19.22 18.77 30.50
CA GLU A 821 17.93 19.34 30.87
C GLU A 821 16.92 19.20 29.72
N LYS A 822 15.66 18.88 30.04
CA LYS A 822 14.62 18.67 29.03
C LYS A 822 14.39 19.93 28.20
N ALA A 823 14.43 19.78 26.89
CA ALA A 823 14.13 20.83 25.92
C ALA A 823 12.81 20.55 25.17
N GLU A 824 12.19 21.62 24.69
CA GLU A 824 11.00 21.55 23.84
C GLU A 824 11.42 21.40 22.37
N ILE A 825 10.81 20.45 21.67
CA ILE A 825 10.93 20.30 20.22
C ILE A 825 9.76 21.02 19.60
N MET A 826 10.05 21.93 18.67
CA MET A 826 9.07 22.64 17.86
C MET A 826 8.95 21.94 16.50
N ARG A 827 7.73 21.89 15.95
CA ARG A 827 7.52 21.58 14.54
C ARG A 827 7.98 22.78 13.71
N ALA A 828 8.91 22.55 12.81
CA ALA A 828 9.61 23.56 12.04
C ALA A 828 9.47 23.33 10.54
N ASN A 829 9.32 24.41 9.76
CA ASN A 829 9.23 24.38 8.29
C ASN A 829 8.24 23.31 7.79
N GLU A 830 7.03 23.34 8.34
CA GLU A 830 5.94 22.37 8.18
C GLU A 830 6.21 20.97 8.74
N ALA A 831 7.31 20.33 8.34
CA ALA A 831 7.51 18.89 8.53
C ALA A 831 8.61 18.49 9.52
N PHE A 832 9.50 19.39 9.92
CA PHE A 832 10.77 19.05 10.55
C PHE A 832 10.84 19.50 12.02
N MET A 833 11.99 19.33 12.67
CA MET A 833 12.17 19.64 14.08
C MET A 833 13.07 20.87 14.28
N ALA A 834 12.79 21.66 15.31
CA ALA A 834 13.72 22.67 15.81
C ALA A 834 13.76 22.69 17.34
N VAL A 835 14.93 23.05 17.89
CA VAL A 835 15.14 23.25 19.33
C VAL A 835 15.76 24.62 19.53
N LYS A 836 15.19 25.44 20.42
CA LYS A 836 15.81 26.73 20.78
C LYS A 836 16.99 26.50 21.71
N ILE A 837 18.17 26.97 21.33
CA ILE A 837 19.38 26.85 22.13
C ILE A 837 19.90 28.23 22.57
N PRO A 838 20.39 28.36 23.81
CA PRO A 838 20.98 29.61 24.27
C PRO A 838 22.40 29.81 23.70
N ALA A 839 22.92 31.03 23.84
CA ALA A 839 24.32 31.32 23.51
C ALA A 839 25.28 30.47 24.37
N GLY A 840 26.23 29.79 23.73
CA GLY A 840 27.19 28.92 24.40
C GLY A 840 27.51 27.66 23.60
N SER A 841 28.27 26.76 24.22
CA SER A 841 28.52 25.40 23.70
C SER A 841 27.59 24.44 24.43
N HIS A 842 26.82 23.69 23.66
CA HIS A 842 25.75 22.85 24.16
C HIS A 842 25.80 21.45 23.55
N GLU A 843 25.48 20.46 24.37
CA GLU A 843 25.21 19.10 23.91
C GLU A 843 23.69 18.91 23.83
N VAL A 844 23.17 18.68 22.62
CA VAL A 844 21.76 18.36 22.39
C VAL A 844 21.65 16.87 22.10
N GLN A 845 20.88 16.17 22.93
CA GLN A 845 20.59 14.75 22.75
C GLN A 845 19.11 14.59 22.44
N MET A 846 18.79 13.88 21.36
CA MET A 846 17.43 13.54 20.98
C MET A 846 17.24 12.03 20.93
N ASP A 847 16.16 11.56 21.55
CA ASP A 847 15.80 10.15 21.64
C ASP A 847 14.40 9.92 21.07
N TYR A 848 14.28 8.92 20.19
CA TYR A 848 13.02 8.50 19.60
C TYR A 848 12.39 7.33 20.36
N GLN A 849 11.09 7.43 20.60
CA GLN A 849 10.27 6.31 21.05
C GLN A 849 8.95 6.27 20.27
N THR A 850 8.68 5.15 19.60
CA THR A 850 7.42 4.93 18.89
C THR A 850 6.21 5.23 19.79
N PRO A 851 5.37 6.23 19.42
CA PRO A 851 4.16 6.56 20.17
C PRO A 851 3.24 5.36 20.37
N TYR A 852 2.61 5.25 21.54
CA TYR A 852 1.68 4.18 21.93
C TYR A 852 2.27 2.75 22.04
N LEU A 853 3.55 2.53 21.75
CA LEU A 853 4.16 1.20 21.80
C LEU A 853 4.09 0.58 23.20
N VAL A 854 4.49 1.34 24.23
CA VAL A 854 4.46 0.89 25.64
C VAL A 854 3.02 0.59 26.09
N ALA A 855 2.06 1.41 25.68
CA ALA A 855 0.64 1.19 25.98
C ALA A 855 0.13 -0.11 25.35
N GLY A 856 0.43 -0.34 24.06
CA GLY A 856 0.07 -1.56 23.34
C GLY A 856 0.66 -2.81 23.99
N LEU A 857 1.97 -2.80 24.25
CA LEU A 857 2.67 -3.91 24.93
C LEU A 857 2.10 -4.19 26.32
N SER A 858 1.78 -3.15 27.08
CA SER A 858 1.16 -3.29 28.42
C SER A 858 -0.22 -3.95 28.34
N ILE A 859 -1.07 -3.54 27.39
CA ILE A 859 -2.39 -4.14 27.16
C ILE A 859 -2.25 -5.62 26.79
N SER A 860 -1.33 -5.95 25.86
CA SER A 860 -1.07 -7.32 25.44
C SER A 860 -0.57 -8.20 26.58
N LEU A 861 0.36 -7.70 27.39
CA LEU A 861 0.89 -8.43 28.54
C LEU A 861 -0.19 -8.70 29.59
N VAL A 862 -0.93 -7.67 30.00
CA VAL A 862 -1.98 -7.79 31.03
C VAL A 862 -3.07 -8.74 30.57
N THR A 863 -3.56 -8.60 29.34
CA THR A 863 -4.62 -9.47 28.80
C THR A 863 -4.15 -10.92 28.64
N SER A 864 -2.90 -11.14 28.23
CA SER A 864 -2.27 -12.47 28.17
C SER A 864 -2.20 -13.12 29.55
N VAL A 865 -1.70 -12.41 30.56
CA VAL A 865 -1.59 -12.92 31.94
C VAL A 865 -2.97 -13.25 32.50
N VAL A 866 -3.94 -12.35 32.36
CA VAL A 866 -5.33 -12.57 32.83
C VAL A 866 -5.93 -13.80 32.16
N PHE A 867 -5.73 -13.96 30.85
CA PHE A 867 -6.24 -15.13 30.12
C PHE A 867 -5.59 -16.44 30.57
N ILE A 868 -4.27 -16.46 30.76
CA ILE A 868 -3.52 -17.65 31.23
C ILE A 868 -3.95 -18.03 32.65
N VAL A 869 -4.04 -17.07 33.57
CA VAL A 869 -4.49 -17.29 34.95
C VAL A 869 -5.90 -17.85 34.96
N PHE A 870 -6.82 -17.24 34.21
CA PHE A 870 -8.21 -17.69 34.11
C PHE A 870 -8.33 -19.12 33.55
N GLU A 871 -7.54 -19.47 32.54
CA GLU A 871 -7.52 -20.82 31.96
C GLU A 871 -6.90 -21.86 32.89
N THR A 872 -5.96 -21.45 33.76
CA THR A 872 -5.31 -22.33 34.73
C THR A 872 -6.19 -22.57 35.95
N MET A 873 -6.82 -21.51 36.50
CA MET A 873 -7.76 -21.64 37.62
C MET A 873 -8.94 -22.53 37.24
N LYS A 874 -9.50 -22.39 36.04
CA LYS A 874 -10.60 -23.22 35.57
C LYS A 874 -10.25 -24.71 35.48
N LYS A 875 -8.99 -25.05 35.18
CA LYS A 875 -8.51 -26.44 35.21
C LYS A 875 -8.40 -26.98 36.64
N ARG A 876 -8.15 -26.12 37.64
CA ARG A 876 -8.01 -26.51 39.04
C ARG A 876 -9.36 -26.70 39.76
N PHE A 877 -10.41 -26.03 39.28
CA PHE A 877 -11.78 -26.13 39.81
C PHE A 877 -12.69 -27.08 39.01
N ARG A 878 -12.17 -27.76 37.99
CA ARG A 878 -12.81 -28.87 37.28
C ARG A 878 -12.16 -30.16 37.69
#